data_AF-A0A6G1JTG8-F1
#
_entry.id   AF-A0A6G1JTG8-F1
#
_cell.length_a   1.000
_cell.length_b   1.000
_cell.length_c   1.000
_cell.angle_alpha   90.00
_cell.angle_beta   90.00
_cell.angle_gamma   90.00
#
_symmetry.space_group_name_H-M   'P 1'
#
loop_
_entity.id
_entity.type
_entity.pdbx_description
1 polymer ?
#
loop_
_entity_poly.entity_id
_entity_poly.type
_entity_poly.pdbx_seq_one_letter_code
_entity_poly.pdbx_strand_id
1 'polypeptide(L)'
;MDYHLPSPASAFNGGCEDVRHHRKMPQPADVDASPDPILPSESPEIPLNPIDAVRLPIRPPPETSESLWLRRHVILSFWAVVALLGLPTWWKTTAIYRADLPLPYMTDWADGKICKPVFPLRIAVEAPLPLHDAQHLIHTTQHALDDLNEFSAHHLRLMLCDTPIVPIANYSQQVVRDEGPRQGKSDEDTALSIRLIPVETGTTPRSHLQPYSPTLDVYYTPNQIPPPSSTGSPLATFIAHELHKMFAEEQALLAYLLSTTSGAHTAKMQSLSPETAAELERQSTRAFKYAPTYHLTFSLFSPSSVPSAWDIESALKQYLSPLLESFAAISNFTVDSQVQLYAGLSPSVREPEYDESLKAWTLRKEDLSNFINAAEWPLSPSIGIGPTVNFVLYVPGESQSPLLVKENGGNSWLVPQWGGVLILNPPLTTEQNSSIPTVLTKDALAPAMHTFSDQLISLLGLPQTPASLPLRLSTLKRVRAASLLFSASSTLGALARLTKALPSIPIPDTVAKSVDLTTAHLQQACDHLRDGRFQGALEHARIAEAEAEKAFFERSMVGQVYFPDEHKVAVYLPLLGPVAVPLLMAGIKEMKSGLSAKNRLAYHATWLFMRCPYMVTRIPAIGRIVRATCYAQRISTAHHLQLPSHLCALSLCQLSFCFCPSHSRVQAVKSILDGVTSEGKSGAPGLVFVAVDKSGATLVEHASGTIGVDSKTPVDLDTTYWIASTTKIVTAIAALQLNEQGKLPLDDADFVKKIAPELAAKEVFADGITAAKQEKPITVRMLLSHTAGFGYSFQDPRVQVNEIEGGAQAVMDSPLVNQPGSVWEYGVNLDWAGIIVERVAGVKLGVYFKEHIFKPLGIQDAAFVPSKEMKANMVTMHRRDVEGSLSEIEPVYLAPLTVETKEQEEKLHHAGGHGLYAKPKEYVKILAALLNDGTSPTTGGKILKPETVNSMFENQIPDQPDFARNVPAPAIPALTNHTPELYPQEGNPPQGWGLSFLLTLAPGATGRGANTGFWAGLANLFYWVDREKGVAGIIAGQVVPFGDAKILGAWFLAEKAVYDGLEK
;
A
#
# COMPACT_ATOMS: atom_id res chain seq x y z
N MET A 1 3.94 -64.29 35.08
CA MET A 1 4.07 -64.03 36.53
C MET A 1 3.46 -62.67 36.79
N ASP A 2 2.14 -62.51 36.78
CA ASP A 2 1.15 -63.09 37.70
C ASP A 2 1.08 -62.27 39.01
N TYR A 3 -0.12 -61.74 39.29
CA TYR A 3 -0.63 -61.25 40.58
C TYR A 3 -0.03 -59.94 41.17
N HIS A 4 -0.78 -59.10 41.90
CA HIS A 4 -2.22 -59.15 42.25
C HIS A 4 -2.88 -57.75 42.38
N LEU A 5 -4.20 -57.80 42.55
CA LEU A 5 -5.22 -56.74 42.78
C LEU A 5 -5.15 -56.18 44.23
N PRO A 6 -5.95 -55.17 44.70
CA PRO A 6 -7.34 -54.88 44.27
C PRO A 6 -7.90 -53.43 44.28
N SER A 7 -9.14 -53.36 43.79
CA SER A 7 -10.13 -52.27 43.89
C SER A 7 -10.81 -52.23 45.29
N PRO A 8 -11.62 -51.20 45.61
CA PRO A 8 -13.10 -51.34 45.47
C PRO A 8 -13.80 -50.07 44.94
N ALA A 9 -15.07 -50.06 44.52
CA ALA A 9 -15.99 -51.10 44.03
C ALA A 9 -17.22 -50.42 43.35
N SER A 10 -18.10 -51.18 42.69
CA SER A 10 -19.33 -50.70 42.03
C SER A 10 -20.57 -51.53 42.42
N ALA A 11 -21.76 -50.90 42.49
CA ALA A 11 -23.10 -51.52 42.55
C ALA A 11 -24.20 -50.43 42.75
N PHE A 12 -25.50 -50.63 42.47
CA PHE A 12 -26.23 -51.31 41.37
C PHE A 12 -27.75 -51.09 41.62
N ASN A 13 -28.60 -51.10 40.57
CA ASN A 13 -30.06 -51.38 40.52
C ASN A 13 -31.02 -50.77 41.59
N GLY A 14 -32.27 -50.39 41.28
CA GLY A 14 -33.16 -50.84 40.20
C GLY A 14 -34.33 -51.64 40.80
N GLY A 15 -35.58 -51.22 40.58
CA GLY A 15 -36.79 -51.84 41.12
C GLY A 15 -38.06 -51.27 40.47
N CYS A 16 -39.17 -52.02 40.51
CA CYS A 16 -40.39 -51.72 39.73
C CYS A 16 -41.67 -51.98 40.56
N GLU A 17 -42.80 -51.60 39.96
CA GLU A 17 -44.20 -51.99 40.25
C GLU A 17 -44.97 -51.37 41.47
N ASP A 18 -46.11 -50.77 41.10
CA ASP A 18 -47.48 -50.94 41.64
C ASP A 18 -48.16 -50.08 42.76
N VAL A 19 -49.33 -49.57 42.35
CA VAL A 19 -50.66 -49.57 43.02
C VAL A 19 -51.02 -48.60 44.19
N ARG A 20 -51.74 -47.53 43.77
CA ARG A 20 -53.02 -46.96 44.28
C ARG A 20 -53.15 -46.29 45.67
N HIS A 21 -53.73 -45.08 45.59
CA HIS A 21 -54.77 -44.51 46.48
C HIS A 21 -54.33 -43.96 47.86
N HIS A 22 -55.02 -42.99 48.49
CA HIS A 22 -56.45 -42.62 48.36
C HIS A 22 -56.78 -41.16 48.80
N ARG A 23 -57.60 -40.44 48.01
CA ARG A 23 -58.63 -39.42 48.41
C ARG A 23 -58.18 -38.11 49.16
N LYS A 24 -58.92 -36.98 49.19
CA LYS A 24 -60.32 -36.68 48.75
C LYS A 24 -60.55 -35.18 48.38
N MET A 25 -61.58 -34.94 47.55
CA MET A 25 -62.28 -33.66 47.20
C MET A 25 -63.52 -33.41 48.13
N PRO A 26 -64.36 -32.33 48.07
CA PRO A 26 -64.98 -31.60 46.91
C PRO A 26 -65.00 -30.03 47.04
N GLN A 27 -65.53 -29.16 46.16
CA GLN A 27 -66.70 -29.12 45.20
C GLN A 27 -68.11 -28.95 45.88
N PRO A 28 -69.19 -28.41 45.22
CA PRO A 28 -69.62 -28.61 43.80
C PRO A 28 -70.31 -27.42 43.05
N ALA A 29 -70.82 -27.70 41.82
CA ALA A 29 -72.03 -27.17 41.13
C ALA A 29 -72.12 -25.70 40.61
N ASP A 30 -72.95 -25.30 39.63
CA ASP A 30 -73.62 -25.88 38.41
C ASP A 30 -74.38 -24.73 37.65
N VAL A 31 -75.19 -24.88 36.59
CA VAL A 31 -74.98 -25.32 35.17
C VAL A 31 -76.36 -25.41 34.44
N ASP A 32 -76.70 -24.49 33.51
CA ASP A 32 -77.89 -24.45 32.59
C ASP A 32 -77.91 -23.10 31.80
N ALA A 33 -78.68 -22.79 30.72
CA ALA A 33 -79.33 -23.52 29.61
C ALA A 33 -79.81 -22.51 28.49
N SER A 34 -80.19 -22.98 27.29
CA SER A 34 -80.66 -22.18 26.09
C SER A 34 -82.19 -21.87 26.12
N PRO A 35 -82.89 -21.26 25.10
CA PRO A 35 -82.51 -20.74 23.75
C PRO A 35 -83.19 -19.39 23.29
N ASP A 36 -83.06 -19.03 22.00
CA ASP A 36 -83.89 -18.07 21.22
C ASP A 36 -85.36 -18.56 20.98
N PRO A 37 -86.30 -17.84 20.28
CA PRO A 37 -86.28 -16.51 19.63
C PRO A 37 -87.52 -15.61 19.97
N ILE A 38 -87.75 -14.47 19.25
CA ILE A 38 -89.04 -14.08 18.59
C ILE A 38 -88.96 -12.72 17.82
N LEU A 39 -89.56 -12.71 16.62
CA LEU A 39 -90.03 -11.59 15.77
C LEU A 39 -91.52 -11.90 15.40
N PRO A 40 -92.39 -11.03 14.82
CA PRO A 40 -92.22 -9.73 14.13
C PRO A 40 -92.67 -8.53 15.02
N SER A 41 -93.10 -7.33 14.58
CA SER A 41 -93.41 -6.67 13.28
C SER A 41 -92.99 -5.17 13.33
N GLU A 42 -93.21 -4.27 12.35
CA GLU A 42 -93.93 -4.24 11.05
C GLU A 42 -93.33 -3.11 10.17
N SER A 43 -93.69 -3.04 8.89
CA SER A 43 -93.39 -1.91 7.98
C SER A 43 -94.72 -1.20 7.61
N PRO A 44 -94.78 0.01 6.99
CA PRO A 44 -93.78 0.59 6.06
C PRO A 44 -93.62 2.14 6.11
N GLU A 45 -93.15 2.69 4.97
CA GLU A 45 -93.22 4.08 4.47
C GLU A 45 -91.95 4.97 4.52
N ILE A 46 -91.76 5.68 3.40
CA ILE A 46 -90.64 6.52 2.94
C ILE A 46 -91.34 7.58 2.06
N PRO A 47 -91.16 8.91 2.22
CA PRO A 47 -89.94 9.56 1.68
C PRO A 47 -89.51 10.93 2.30
N LEU A 48 -88.49 11.52 1.65
CA LEU A 48 -88.08 12.94 1.60
C LEU A 48 -86.99 13.46 2.57
N ASN A 49 -85.84 13.75 1.94
CA ASN A 49 -84.82 14.75 2.30
C ASN A 49 -85.27 16.15 1.74
N PRO A 50 -84.56 17.29 1.94
CA PRO A 50 -83.27 17.51 2.63
C PRO A 50 -83.24 18.78 3.54
N ILE A 51 -82.02 19.18 3.99
CA ILE A 51 -81.45 20.56 4.14
C ILE A 51 -80.65 20.74 5.45
N ASP A 52 -79.44 21.31 5.33
CA ASP A 52 -78.47 21.54 6.42
C ASP A 52 -78.78 22.74 7.33
N ALA A 53 -78.44 22.62 8.62
CA ALA A 53 -77.91 23.73 9.44
C ALA A 53 -77.19 23.26 10.72
N VAL A 54 -76.02 23.84 11.00
CA VAL A 54 -75.29 23.90 12.31
C VAL A 54 -74.98 22.58 13.04
N ARG A 55 -73.72 22.12 12.96
CA ARG A 55 -73.07 21.35 14.03
C ARG A 55 -72.29 22.27 14.96
N LEU A 56 -72.48 22.14 16.28
CA LEU A 56 -71.61 22.76 17.29
C LEU A 56 -70.35 21.91 17.52
N PRO A 57 -69.16 22.51 17.73
CA PRO A 57 -67.92 21.77 17.97
C PRO A 57 -67.87 21.22 19.40
N ILE A 58 -67.92 19.89 19.52
CA ILE A 58 -67.70 19.17 20.79
C ILE A 58 -66.26 19.42 21.26
N ARG A 59 -66.10 19.85 22.51
CA ARG A 59 -64.78 19.95 23.17
C ARG A 59 -64.50 18.65 23.95
N PRO A 60 -63.26 18.15 23.98
CA PRO A 60 -62.90 17.00 24.81
C PRO A 60 -63.05 17.34 26.31
N PRO A 61 -63.25 16.33 27.18
CA PRO A 61 -63.34 16.52 28.62
C PRO A 61 -62.02 17.06 29.23
N PRO A 62 -62.07 17.72 30.39
CA PRO A 62 -60.88 18.28 31.04
C PRO A 62 -59.91 17.19 31.52
N GLU A 63 -58.61 17.38 31.28
CA GLU A 63 -57.53 16.52 31.81
C GLU A 63 -57.56 16.48 33.35
N THR A 64 -57.40 15.28 33.94
CA THR A 64 -57.37 15.09 35.40
C THR A 64 -56.09 15.65 36.04
N SER A 65 -56.16 15.99 37.33
CA SER A 65 -54.99 16.47 38.09
C SER A 65 -53.81 15.50 38.08
N GLU A 66 -54.10 14.19 38.15
CA GLU A 66 -53.08 13.13 38.13
C GLU A 66 -52.41 13.01 36.75
N SER A 67 -53.18 13.06 35.65
CA SER A 67 -52.61 12.99 34.29
C SER A 67 -51.74 14.21 33.97
N LEU A 68 -52.10 15.40 34.47
CA LEU A 68 -51.24 16.59 34.42
C LEU A 68 -49.93 16.43 35.22
N TRP A 69 -49.97 15.78 36.39
CA TRP A 69 -48.79 15.57 37.23
C TRP A 69 -47.87 14.48 36.68
N LEU A 70 -48.44 13.40 36.13
CA LEU A 70 -47.73 12.35 35.41
C LEU A 70 -47.03 12.90 34.15
N ARG A 71 -47.75 13.71 33.35
CA ARG A 71 -47.22 14.40 32.17
C ARG A 71 -45.99 15.27 32.53
N ARG A 72 -46.05 16.00 33.64
CA ARG A 72 -44.91 16.78 34.16
C ARG A 72 -43.72 15.89 34.49
N HIS A 73 -43.93 14.76 35.15
CA HIS A 73 -42.85 13.83 35.49
C HIS A 73 -42.21 13.20 34.27
N VAL A 74 -43.01 12.79 33.27
CA VAL A 74 -42.49 12.25 31.99
C VAL A 74 -41.66 13.31 31.24
N ILE A 75 -42.14 14.56 31.14
CA ILE A 75 -41.38 15.64 30.49
C ILE A 75 -40.07 15.92 31.26
N LEU A 76 -40.12 15.98 32.58
CA LEU A 76 -38.93 16.20 33.42
C LEU A 76 -37.94 15.03 33.34
N SER A 77 -38.39 13.77 33.27
CA SER A 77 -37.49 12.62 33.13
C SER A 77 -36.82 12.58 31.76
N PHE A 78 -37.53 12.94 30.67
CA PHE A 78 -36.90 13.09 29.36
C PHE A 78 -35.82 14.19 29.36
N TRP A 79 -36.12 15.37 29.94
CA TRP A 79 -35.12 16.44 30.05
C TRP A 79 -33.95 16.09 30.99
N ALA A 80 -34.18 15.33 32.06
CA ALA A 80 -33.12 14.82 32.93
C ALA A 80 -32.20 13.83 32.19
N VAL A 81 -32.75 12.89 31.40
CA VAL A 81 -31.97 11.98 30.56
C VAL A 81 -31.17 12.75 29.51
N VAL A 82 -31.78 13.72 28.82
CA VAL A 82 -31.08 14.56 27.83
C VAL A 82 -29.94 15.37 28.46
N ALA A 83 -30.14 15.93 29.66
CA ALA A 83 -29.13 16.77 30.32
C ALA A 83 -28.01 15.96 31.01
N LEU A 84 -28.33 14.83 31.66
CA LEU A 84 -27.38 14.07 32.48
C LEU A 84 -26.69 12.93 31.71
N LEU A 85 -27.29 12.41 30.64
CA LEU A 85 -26.74 11.32 29.83
C LEU A 85 -26.57 11.73 28.36
N GLY A 86 -27.55 12.40 27.77
CA GLY A 86 -27.55 12.82 26.37
C GLY A 86 -26.40 13.77 26.04
N LEU A 87 -26.35 14.94 26.68
CA LEU A 87 -25.31 15.96 26.43
C LEU A 87 -23.89 15.49 26.78
N PRO A 88 -23.62 14.82 27.93
CA PRO A 88 -22.29 14.31 28.24
C PRO A 88 -21.83 13.19 27.29
N THR A 89 -22.73 12.29 26.89
CA THR A 89 -22.42 11.25 25.90
C THR A 89 -22.15 11.89 24.54
N TRP A 90 -23.05 12.77 24.06
CA TRP A 90 -22.90 13.48 22.79
C TRP A 90 -21.55 14.20 22.72
N TRP A 91 -21.24 15.04 23.71
CA TRP A 91 -19.96 15.75 23.80
C TRP A 91 -18.76 14.80 23.76
N LYS A 92 -18.80 13.68 24.50
CA LYS A 92 -17.74 12.67 24.49
C LYS A 92 -17.61 11.93 23.15
N THR A 93 -18.71 11.76 22.41
CA THR A 93 -18.71 11.10 21.08
C THR A 93 -18.43 12.04 19.91
N THR A 94 -18.59 13.36 20.07
CA THR A 94 -18.30 14.36 19.02
C THR A 94 -17.02 15.14 19.23
N ALA A 95 -16.37 15.00 20.40
CA ALA A 95 -15.05 15.57 20.63
C ALA A 95 -13.99 14.81 19.80
N ILE A 96 -13.39 15.50 18.83
CA ILE A 96 -12.26 14.99 18.05
C ILE A 96 -11.01 15.04 18.94
N TYR A 97 -10.29 13.92 19.05
CA TYR A 97 -9.01 13.89 19.78
C TYR A 97 -7.93 14.64 19.01
N ARG A 98 -7.13 15.40 19.75
CA ARG A 98 -6.06 16.25 19.21
C ARG A 98 -4.93 16.33 20.23
N ALA A 99 -3.78 15.74 19.89
CA ALA A 99 -2.55 15.94 20.63
C ALA A 99 -2.05 17.40 20.49
N ASP A 100 -1.48 17.95 21.55
CA ASP A 100 -0.89 19.28 21.56
C ASP A 100 0.47 19.28 20.84
N LEU A 101 0.60 20.08 19.78
CA LEU A 101 1.87 20.24 19.05
C LEU A 101 2.59 21.54 19.46
N PRO A 102 3.95 21.57 19.46
CA PRO A 102 4.74 22.75 19.79
C PRO A 102 4.76 23.79 18.66
N LEU A 103 3.58 24.26 18.26
CA LEU A 103 3.32 25.07 17.06
C LEU A 103 4.12 26.38 16.89
N PRO A 104 4.60 27.08 17.95
CA PRO A 104 5.53 28.19 17.79
C PRO A 104 6.93 27.72 17.41
N TYR A 105 7.44 26.70 18.10
CA TYR A 105 8.77 26.12 17.91
C TYR A 105 8.91 25.47 16.52
N MET A 106 7.85 24.79 16.04
CA MET A 106 7.76 24.29 14.67
C MET A 106 7.88 25.42 13.61
N THR A 107 7.23 26.57 13.84
CA THR A 107 7.39 27.73 12.95
C THR A 107 8.74 28.42 13.10
N ASP A 108 9.34 28.45 14.29
CA ASP A 108 10.67 29.04 14.49
C ASP A 108 11.80 28.20 13.87
N TRP A 109 11.58 26.90 13.68
CA TRP A 109 12.42 26.01 12.86
C TRP A 109 12.30 26.35 11.37
N ALA A 110 11.07 26.46 10.86
CA ALA A 110 10.80 26.79 9.45
C ALA A 110 11.25 28.21 9.07
N ASP A 111 11.17 29.17 9.99
CA ASP A 111 11.59 30.56 9.81
C ASP A 111 13.12 30.75 9.95
N GLY A 112 13.91 29.70 10.13
CA GLY A 112 15.39 29.80 10.22
C GLY A 112 15.91 30.51 11.48
N LYS A 113 15.09 30.59 12.55
CA LYS A 113 15.45 31.30 13.79
C LYS A 113 16.31 30.45 14.72
N ILE A 114 16.01 29.15 14.81
CA ILE A 114 16.65 28.21 15.74
C ILE A 114 18.00 27.74 15.18
N CYS A 115 18.01 27.16 13.97
CA CYS A 115 19.24 26.76 13.30
C CYS A 115 19.70 27.81 12.31
N LYS A 116 21.00 28.11 12.34
CA LYS A 116 21.73 28.82 11.28
C LYS A 116 22.93 27.94 10.93
N PRO A 117 22.84 27.12 9.88
CA PRO A 117 23.90 26.16 9.59
C PRO A 117 25.18 26.90 9.20
N VAL A 118 26.29 26.41 9.72
CA VAL A 118 27.65 26.85 9.42
C VAL A 118 28.44 25.62 8.98
N PHE A 119 29.36 25.79 8.05
CA PHE A 119 30.15 24.73 7.42
C PHE A 119 31.64 24.98 7.69
N PRO A 120 32.15 24.66 8.90
CA PRO A 120 33.56 24.77 9.22
C PRO A 120 34.32 23.57 8.63
N LEU A 121 35.20 23.83 7.66
CA LEU A 121 36.06 22.82 7.05
C LEU A 121 37.43 22.85 7.71
N ARG A 122 37.81 21.76 8.39
CA ARG A 122 39.14 21.59 8.95
C ARG A 122 40.10 21.16 7.84
N ILE A 123 41.21 21.88 7.68
CA ILE A 123 42.24 21.61 6.69
C ILE A 123 43.55 21.34 7.44
N ALA A 124 44.08 20.12 7.33
CA ALA A 124 45.36 19.76 7.93
C ALA A 124 46.53 20.25 7.07
N VAL A 125 47.65 20.59 7.71
CA VAL A 125 48.89 21.00 7.04
C VAL A 125 50.05 20.12 7.50
N GLU A 126 50.54 19.28 6.59
CA GLU A 126 51.76 18.49 6.66
C GLU A 126 52.95 19.38 6.24
N ALA A 127 53.61 20.03 7.21
CA ALA A 127 54.74 20.93 6.98
C ALA A 127 56.06 20.34 7.52
N PRO A 128 57.08 20.04 6.68
CA PRO A 128 58.41 19.62 7.11
C PRO A 128 59.25 20.84 7.53
N LEU A 129 58.71 21.65 8.44
CA LEU A 129 59.24 22.94 8.88
C LEU A 129 59.38 22.98 10.42
N PRO A 130 60.23 23.86 10.99
CA PRO A 130 60.20 24.14 12.41
C PRO A 130 58.81 24.60 12.88
N LEU A 131 58.37 24.15 14.05
CA LEU A 131 57.03 24.37 14.58
C LEU A 131 56.59 25.85 14.55
N HIS A 132 57.50 26.77 14.87
CA HIS A 132 57.25 28.21 14.87
C HIS A 132 56.98 28.76 13.46
N ASP A 133 57.78 28.35 12.47
CA ASP A 133 57.64 28.81 11.08
C ASP A 133 56.38 28.23 10.44
N ALA A 134 56.04 26.98 10.76
CA ALA A 134 54.78 26.35 10.36
C ALA A 134 53.55 27.05 10.96
N GLN A 135 53.59 27.39 12.25
CA GLN A 135 52.53 28.16 12.92
C GLN A 135 52.38 29.57 12.33
N HIS A 136 53.50 30.25 12.04
CA HIS A 136 53.49 31.57 11.39
C HIS A 136 52.87 31.49 9.99
N LEU A 137 53.30 30.53 9.17
CA LEU A 137 52.74 30.30 7.83
C LEU A 137 51.23 29.99 7.87
N ILE A 138 50.78 29.15 8.80
CA ILE A 138 49.36 28.86 9.01
C ILE A 138 48.58 30.13 9.37
N HIS A 139 49.08 30.95 10.31
CA HIS A 139 48.43 32.19 10.73
C HIS A 139 48.34 33.22 9.58
N THR A 140 49.42 33.43 8.82
CA THR A 140 49.41 34.32 7.64
C THR A 140 48.47 33.80 6.55
N THR A 141 48.40 32.48 6.34
CA THR A 141 47.51 31.87 5.34
C THR A 141 46.05 31.98 5.77
N GLN A 142 45.74 31.77 7.05
CA GLN A 142 44.37 31.93 7.58
C GLN A 142 43.88 33.38 7.44
N HIS A 143 44.74 34.38 7.71
CA HIS A 143 44.40 35.78 7.47
C HIS A 143 44.07 36.05 6.00
N ALA A 144 44.97 35.65 5.08
CA ALA A 144 44.75 35.82 3.64
C ALA A 144 43.53 35.05 3.11
N LEU A 145 43.07 34.01 3.82
CA LEU A 145 41.90 33.21 3.47
C LEU A 145 40.60 33.76 4.05
N ASP A 146 40.64 34.30 5.27
CA ASP A 146 39.51 35.02 5.87
C ASP A 146 39.25 36.36 5.14
N ASP A 147 40.30 37.04 4.64
CA ASP A 147 40.20 38.23 3.78
C ASP A 147 39.56 37.94 2.39
N LEU A 148 39.66 36.70 1.89
CA LEU A 148 39.05 36.25 0.63
C LEU A 148 37.62 35.70 0.80
N ASN A 149 37.12 35.56 2.04
CA ASN A 149 35.87 34.85 2.29
C ASN A 149 34.64 35.76 2.31
N GLU A 150 33.97 35.85 1.17
CA GLU A 150 32.70 36.58 1.04
C GLU A 150 31.51 35.90 1.76
N PHE A 151 31.59 34.61 2.10
CA PHE A 151 30.46 33.84 2.66
C PHE A 151 30.68 33.41 4.12
N SER A 152 30.30 34.29 5.05
CA SER A 152 30.40 34.13 6.52
C SER A 152 29.70 32.92 7.20
N ALA A 153 29.19 31.93 6.46
CA ALA A 153 28.77 30.64 7.02
C ALA A 153 29.54 29.44 6.43
N HIS A 154 30.45 29.64 5.48
CA HIS A 154 31.46 28.66 5.07
C HIS A 154 32.81 29.14 5.61
N HIS A 155 33.54 28.29 6.34
CA HIS A 155 34.79 28.69 6.97
C HIS A 155 35.86 27.61 6.85
N LEU A 156 36.86 27.87 6.01
CA LEU A 156 38.07 27.07 5.93
C LEU A 156 38.96 27.38 7.15
N ARG A 157 39.35 26.36 7.91
CA ARG A 157 40.17 26.49 9.13
C ARG A 157 41.41 25.60 9.05
N LEU A 158 42.57 26.23 8.99
CA LEU A 158 43.87 25.57 8.89
C LEU A 158 44.35 25.07 10.25
N MET A 159 44.86 23.85 10.30
CA MET A 159 45.40 23.17 11.48
C MET A 159 46.73 22.52 11.14
N LEU A 160 47.65 22.43 12.11
CA LEU A 160 48.86 21.62 11.96
C LEU A 160 48.52 20.14 12.19
N CYS A 161 49.20 19.22 11.49
CA CYS A 161 49.08 17.78 11.77
C CYS A 161 49.96 17.39 12.98
N ASP A 162 49.38 16.74 13.99
CA ASP A 162 50.05 16.34 15.25
C ASP A 162 50.94 15.07 15.13
N THR A 163 51.18 14.55 13.93
CA THR A 163 51.97 13.31 13.77
C THR A 163 53.49 13.56 13.92
N PRO A 164 54.22 12.72 14.68
CA PRO A 164 55.63 12.94 14.96
C PRO A 164 56.50 12.68 13.72
N ILE A 165 57.20 13.72 13.27
CA ILE A 165 58.11 13.66 12.11
C ILE A 165 59.28 12.71 12.41
N VAL A 166 59.28 11.54 11.75
CA VAL A 166 60.47 10.69 11.65
C VAL A 166 61.38 11.30 10.57
N PRO A 167 62.64 11.69 10.87
CA PRO A 167 63.51 12.33 9.89
C PRO A 167 64.02 11.31 8.86
N ILE A 168 63.39 11.26 7.70
CA ILE A 168 63.82 10.42 6.57
C ILE A 168 65.03 11.09 5.89
N ALA A 169 66.23 10.57 6.17
CA ALA A 169 67.42 10.89 5.40
C ALA A 169 67.39 10.21 4.01
N ASN A 170 68.09 10.81 3.04
CA ASN A 170 68.36 10.31 1.68
C ASN A 170 67.23 10.44 0.63
N TYR A 171 66.79 11.67 0.35
CA TYR A 171 66.19 12.00 -0.94
C TYR A 171 67.23 11.93 -2.08
N SER A 172 67.44 10.73 -2.64
CA SER A 172 68.19 10.54 -3.89
C SER A 172 67.86 9.22 -4.61
N GLN A 173 67.52 8.16 -3.88
CA GLN A 173 67.10 6.88 -4.46
C GLN A 173 66.00 6.19 -3.62
N GLN A 174 64.73 6.52 -3.89
CA GLN A 174 63.64 5.59 -3.61
C GLN A 174 62.50 5.75 -4.63
N VAL A 175 62.19 4.65 -5.29
CA VAL A 175 61.04 4.53 -6.20
C VAL A 175 59.76 4.55 -5.36
N VAL A 176 58.73 5.25 -5.83
CA VAL A 176 57.39 5.23 -5.23
C VAL A 176 56.92 3.78 -5.11
N ARG A 177 56.68 3.34 -3.88
CA ARG A 177 55.99 2.09 -3.58
C ARG A 177 54.65 2.43 -2.96
N ASP A 178 53.58 1.88 -3.52
CA ASP A 178 52.28 1.84 -2.87
C ASP A 178 52.37 0.99 -1.60
N GLU A 179 52.34 1.64 -0.45
CA GLU A 179 51.83 1.04 0.79
C GLU A 179 50.51 1.73 1.12
N GLY A 180 49.45 0.93 1.29
CA GLY A 180 48.07 1.43 1.46
C GLY A 180 47.84 2.24 2.74
N PRO A 181 46.69 2.92 2.85
CA PRO A 181 46.40 3.86 3.93
C PRO A 181 46.43 3.19 5.31
N ARG A 182 47.41 3.56 6.13
CA ARG A 182 47.51 3.13 7.53
C ARG A 182 46.44 3.85 8.35
N GLN A 183 45.43 3.12 8.83
CA GLN A 183 44.31 3.68 9.60
C GLN A 183 44.74 4.21 10.98
N GLY A 184 45.11 5.50 11.04
CA GLY A 184 45.16 6.29 12.27
C GLY A 184 43.73 6.66 12.69
N LYS A 185 43.33 6.32 13.92
CA LYS A 185 41.91 6.29 14.34
C LYS A 185 41.40 7.63 14.88
N SER A 186 41.71 8.75 14.21
CA SER A 186 41.47 10.11 14.76
C SER A 186 41.24 11.24 13.75
N ASP A 187 41.06 10.98 12.45
CA ASP A 187 41.13 12.03 11.41
C ASP A 187 39.90 12.10 10.46
N GLU A 188 38.74 11.55 10.86
CA GLU A 188 37.52 11.49 10.03
C GLU A 188 36.86 12.87 9.76
N ASP A 189 37.20 13.91 10.53
CA ASP A 189 36.67 15.27 10.40
C ASP A 189 37.50 16.18 9.46
N THR A 190 38.64 15.72 8.94
CA THR A 190 39.53 16.54 8.09
C THR A 190 39.05 16.55 6.63
N ALA A 191 38.80 17.75 6.08
CA ALA A 191 38.25 17.93 4.74
C ALA A 191 39.31 17.87 3.62
N LEU A 192 40.56 18.25 3.93
CA LEU A 192 41.70 18.30 3.02
C LEU A 192 43.00 18.25 3.83
N SER A 193 44.01 17.51 3.37
CA SER A 193 45.40 17.69 3.83
C SER A 193 46.23 18.45 2.80
N ILE A 194 47.03 19.42 3.24
CA ILE A 194 48.00 20.15 2.44
C ILE A 194 49.40 19.64 2.78
N ARG A 195 50.14 19.14 1.80
CA ARG A 195 51.53 18.69 1.98
C ARG A 195 52.50 19.69 1.38
N LEU A 196 53.36 20.27 2.21
CA LEU A 196 54.40 21.19 1.75
C LEU A 196 55.64 20.40 1.31
N ILE A 197 56.01 20.47 0.04
CA ILE A 197 57.16 19.75 -0.55
C ILE A 197 58.24 20.77 -0.95
N PRO A 198 59.43 20.77 -0.30
CA PRO A 198 60.52 21.64 -0.71
C PRO A 198 61.15 21.16 -2.03
N VAL A 199 61.44 22.08 -2.95
CA VAL A 199 62.08 21.78 -4.25
C VAL A 199 63.17 22.79 -4.56
N GLU A 200 64.31 22.31 -5.08
CA GLU A 200 65.48 23.14 -5.40
C GLU A 200 65.42 23.79 -6.80
N THR A 201 64.63 23.22 -7.73
CA THR A 201 64.53 23.69 -9.13
C THR A 201 63.10 23.63 -9.68
N GLY A 202 62.77 24.54 -10.59
CA GLY A 202 61.46 24.65 -11.24
C GLY A 202 60.64 25.86 -10.80
N THR A 203 59.47 26.05 -11.39
CA THR A 203 58.53 27.12 -11.05
C THR A 203 57.87 26.84 -9.70
N THR A 204 58.01 27.77 -8.75
CA THR A 204 57.41 27.72 -7.41
C THR A 204 56.90 29.11 -7.00
N PRO A 205 55.82 29.22 -6.21
CA PRO A 205 54.99 28.12 -5.71
C PRO A 205 54.15 27.48 -6.82
N ARG A 206 53.86 26.17 -6.69
CA ARG A 206 52.91 25.45 -7.56
C ARG A 206 52.15 24.39 -6.77
N SER A 207 50.92 24.12 -7.17
CA SER A 207 50.01 23.13 -6.57
C SER A 207 49.90 21.87 -7.42
N HIS A 208 49.55 20.75 -6.80
CA HIS A 208 49.01 19.56 -7.45
C HIS A 208 48.01 18.88 -6.53
N LEU A 209 46.75 18.76 -6.97
CA LEU A 209 45.72 18.05 -6.24
C LEU A 209 45.69 16.58 -6.67
N GLN A 210 45.76 15.67 -5.70
CA GLN A 210 45.69 14.24 -5.96
C GLN A 210 44.27 13.82 -6.44
N PRO A 211 44.12 13.06 -7.54
CA PRO A 211 42.79 12.70 -8.07
C PRO A 211 41.99 11.74 -7.16
N TYR A 212 42.68 10.89 -6.40
CA TYR A 212 42.09 9.79 -5.63
C TYR A 212 42.19 9.97 -4.11
N SER A 213 42.77 11.07 -3.62
CA SER A 213 42.81 11.42 -2.20
C SER A 213 42.49 12.89 -1.97
N PRO A 214 41.99 13.29 -0.78
CA PRO A 214 41.83 14.69 -0.40
C PRO A 214 43.18 15.28 0.02
N THR A 215 44.16 15.30 -0.90
CA THR A 215 45.53 15.76 -0.64
C THR A 215 46.02 16.76 -1.68
N LEU A 216 46.44 17.94 -1.23
CA LEU A 216 47.01 19.01 -2.05
C LEU A 216 48.52 19.11 -1.80
N ASP A 217 49.33 18.63 -2.74
CA ASP A 217 50.79 18.81 -2.68
C ASP A 217 51.14 20.23 -3.16
N VAL A 218 51.82 21.01 -2.31
CA VAL A 218 52.27 22.38 -2.60
C VAL A 218 53.79 22.43 -2.62
N TYR A 219 54.35 22.71 -3.80
CA TYR A 219 55.78 22.73 -4.03
C TYR A 219 56.32 24.16 -3.88
N TYR A 220 57.30 24.34 -2.99
CA TYR A 220 57.85 25.64 -2.61
C TYR A 220 59.39 25.62 -2.60
N THR A 221 60.02 26.78 -2.73
CA THR A 221 61.47 26.94 -2.43
C THR A 221 61.64 27.46 -1.01
N PRO A 222 62.71 27.08 -0.27
CA PRO A 222 62.93 27.53 1.11
C PRO A 222 62.91 29.06 1.30
N ASN A 223 63.31 29.81 0.26
CA ASN A 223 63.29 31.28 0.25
C ASN A 223 61.87 31.90 0.25
N GLN A 224 60.82 31.09 0.11
CA GLN A 224 59.41 31.53 0.10
C GLN A 224 58.72 31.38 1.47
N ILE A 225 59.39 30.76 2.45
CA ILE A 225 58.93 30.74 3.85
C ILE A 225 58.96 32.20 4.38
N PRO A 226 57.88 32.73 4.97
CA PRO A 226 57.90 34.07 5.53
C PRO A 226 58.77 34.13 6.79
N PRO A 227 59.73 35.07 6.90
CA PRO A 227 60.39 35.31 8.17
C PRO A 227 59.37 35.81 9.21
N PRO A 228 59.56 35.53 10.51
CA PRO A 228 58.59 35.85 11.58
C PRO A 228 58.41 37.37 11.85
N SER A 229 58.99 38.24 11.03
CA SER A 229 58.79 39.69 11.01
C SER A 229 57.96 40.19 9.81
N SER A 230 57.56 39.31 8.88
CA SER A 230 56.79 39.67 7.69
C SER A 230 55.29 39.48 7.90
N THR A 231 54.51 40.54 7.68
CA THR A 231 53.04 40.50 7.74
C THR A 231 52.38 39.84 6.51
N GLY A 232 53.16 39.43 5.51
CA GLY A 232 52.67 38.75 4.30
C GLY A 232 53.67 37.71 3.76
N SER A 233 53.16 36.78 2.96
CA SER A 233 53.96 35.75 2.31
C SER A 233 53.39 35.42 0.92
N PRO A 234 54.20 35.41 -0.15
CA PRO A 234 53.76 34.92 -1.46
C PRO A 234 53.27 33.47 -1.41
N LEU A 235 53.83 32.64 -0.53
CA LEU A 235 53.41 31.24 -0.34
C LEU A 235 52.05 31.16 0.37
N ALA A 236 51.83 31.94 1.44
CA ALA A 236 50.54 32.00 2.12
C ALA A 236 49.43 32.53 1.20
N THR A 237 49.69 33.61 0.47
CA THR A 237 48.74 34.17 -0.50
C THR A 237 48.42 33.17 -1.62
N PHE A 238 49.42 32.44 -2.13
CA PHE A 238 49.20 31.37 -3.11
C PHE A 238 48.31 30.24 -2.57
N ILE A 239 48.61 29.72 -1.37
CA ILE A 239 47.82 28.66 -0.74
C ILE A 239 46.38 29.13 -0.50
N ALA A 240 46.18 30.36 0.00
CA ALA A 240 44.85 30.91 0.22
C ALA A 240 44.03 31.03 -1.08
N HIS A 241 44.63 31.49 -2.19
CA HIS A 241 43.95 31.58 -3.48
C HIS A 241 43.59 30.21 -4.06
N GLU A 242 44.47 29.22 -3.98
CA GLU A 242 44.19 27.86 -4.47
C GLU A 242 43.10 27.17 -3.62
N LEU A 243 43.09 27.37 -2.30
CA LEU A 243 42.02 26.87 -1.42
C LEU A 243 40.67 27.53 -1.72
N HIS A 244 40.63 28.86 -1.81
CA HIS A 244 39.41 29.60 -2.16
C HIS A 244 38.83 29.12 -3.51
N LYS A 245 39.70 29.00 -4.52
CA LYS A 245 39.35 28.47 -5.85
C LYS A 245 38.87 27.02 -5.83
N MET A 246 39.44 26.15 -4.98
CA MET A 246 39.01 24.76 -4.83
C MET A 246 37.62 24.60 -4.20
N PHE A 247 37.20 25.53 -3.34
CA PHE A 247 35.90 25.47 -2.66
C PHE A 247 34.85 26.46 -3.21
N ALA A 248 35.17 27.24 -4.25
CA ALA A 248 34.27 28.24 -4.81
C ALA A 248 32.93 27.66 -5.34
N GLU A 249 32.94 26.49 -5.99
CA GLU A 249 31.70 25.82 -6.45
C GLU A 249 30.84 25.36 -5.27
N GLU A 250 31.46 24.84 -4.19
CA GLU A 250 30.76 24.49 -2.95
C GLU A 250 30.17 25.73 -2.26
N GLN A 251 30.93 26.82 -2.18
CA GLN A 251 30.50 28.09 -1.61
C GLN A 251 29.27 28.63 -2.36
N ALA A 252 29.27 28.56 -3.69
CA ALA A 252 28.15 28.96 -4.53
C ALA A 252 26.93 28.03 -4.39
N LEU A 253 27.12 26.71 -4.38
CA LEU A 253 26.05 25.71 -4.15
C LEU A 253 25.34 25.91 -2.81
N LEU A 254 26.11 26.11 -1.73
CA LEU A 254 25.56 26.33 -0.39
C LEU A 254 24.84 27.69 -0.29
N ALA A 255 25.39 28.75 -0.89
CA ALA A 255 24.72 30.04 -0.98
C ALA A 255 23.41 29.98 -1.78
N TYR A 256 23.38 29.22 -2.88
CA TYR A 256 22.17 29.01 -3.69
C TYR A 256 21.06 28.32 -2.90
N LEU A 257 21.37 27.22 -2.21
CA LEU A 257 20.42 26.53 -1.33
C LEU A 257 19.85 27.47 -0.24
N LEU A 258 20.71 28.25 0.41
CA LEU A 258 20.32 29.20 1.47
C LEU A 258 19.49 30.39 0.96
N SER A 259 19.62 30.74 -0.32
CA SER A 259 18.86 31.82 -0.96
C SER A 259 17.49 31.38 -1.49
N THR A 260 17.35 30.11 -1.87
CA THR A 260 16.12 29.53 -2.42
C THR A 260 15.15 29.06 -1.33
N THR A 261 15.67 28.67 -0.15
CA THR A 261 14.85 28.29 1.00
C THR A 261 14.19 29.51 1.67
N SER A 262 12.86 29.55 1.65
CA SER A 262 12.07 30.74 2.02
C SER A 262 11.86 30.91 3.52
N GLY A 263 12.90 31.37 4.24
CA GLY A 263 12.81 31.74 5.65
C GLY A 263 14.02 32.53 6.16
N ALA A 264 13.87 33.85 6.35
CA ALA A 264 14.74 34.82 7.06
C ALA A 264 16.27 34.91 6.80
N HIS A 265 16.92 33.92 6.18
CA HIS A 265 18.37 33.86 5.98
C HIS A 265 18.91 34.90 4.98
N THR A 266 18.03 35.45 4.12
CA THR A 266 18.37 36.37 3.03
C THR A 266 18.90 37.74 3.47
N ALA A 267 18.72 38.14 4.73
CA ALA A 267 18.95 39.52 5.20
C ALA A 267 20.42 40.03 5.16
N LYS A 268 21.40 39.19 4.80
CA LYS A 268 22.83 39.57 4.72
C LYS A 268 23.64 38.87 3.61
N MET A 269 23.01 38.12 2.71
CA MET A 269 23.73 37.50 1.59
C MET A 269 23.90 38.47 0.42
N GLN A 270 25.13 38.57 -0.08
CA GLN A 270 25.40 39.20 -1.38
C GLN A 270 24.86 38.26 -2.47
N SER A 271 24.10 38.81 -3.43
CA SER A 271 23.46 37.99 -4.47
C SER A 271 24.50 37.33 -5.37
N LEU A 272 24.38 36.01 -5.57
CA LEU A 272 25.11 35.27 -6.60
C LEU A 272 24.94 35.94 -7.97
N SER A 273 25.94 35.81 -8.84
CA SER A 273 25.83 36.34 -10.20
C SER A 273 24.64 35.66 -10.93
N PRO A 274 23.88 36.38 -11.78
CA PRO A 274 22.74 35.79 -12.48
C PRO A 274 23.13 34.58 -13.35
N GLU A 275 24.34 34.60 -13.91
CA GLU A 275 24.88 33.50 -14.73
C GLU A 275 25.18 32.27 -13.86
N THR A 276 25.83 32.46 -12.69
CA THR A 276 26.08 31.39 -11.73
C THR A 276 24.78 30.80 -11.19
N ALA A 277 23.81 31.65 -10.84
CA ALA A 277 22.51 31.20 -10.34
C ALA A 277 21.73 30.37 -11.39
N ALA A 278 21.74 30.79 -12.66
CA ALA A 278 21.08 30.06 -13.74
C ALA A 278 21.75 28.71 -14.06
N GLU A 279 23.07 28.59 -13.92
CA GLU A 279 23.76 27.31 -14.13
C GLU A 279 23.56 26.34 -12.95
N LEU A 280 23.55 26.84 -11.71
CA LEU A 280 23.18 26.05 -10.53
C LEU A 280 21.70 25.61 -10.58
N GLU A 281 20.80 26.45 -11.09
CA GLU A 281 19.40 26.09 -11.35
C GLU A 281 19.30 24.94 -12.38
N ARG A 282 20.04 25.00 -13.49
CA ARG A 282 20.14 23.90 -14.47
C ARG A 282 20.71 22.61 -13.86
N GLN A 283 21.74 22.71 -13.03
CA GLN A 283 22.33 21.55 -12.35
C GLN A 283 21.32 20.91 -11.39
N SER A 284 20.59 21.73 -10.61
CA SER A 284 19.58 21.28 -9.66
C SER A 284 18.34 20.66 -10.31
N THR A 285 17.91 21.18 -11.46
CA THR A 285 16.76 20.64 -12.23
C THR A 285 17.12 19.40 -13.04
N ARG A 286 18.39 19.25 -13.45
CA ARG A 286 18.93 18.03 -14.09
C ARG A 286 19.05 16.85 -13.10
N ALA A 287 19.48 17.13 -11.88
CA ALA A 287 19.72 16.12 -10.84
C ALA A 287 18.43 15.61 -10.19
N PHE A 288 18.47 14.39 -9.67
CA PHE A 288 17.42 13.87 -8.79
C PHE A 288 17.41 14.60 -7.43
N LYS A 289 16.20 14.70 -6.86
CA LYS A 289 16.04 14.89 -5.41
C LYS A 289 16.80 13.81 -4.66
N TYR A 290 17.23 14.13 -3.44
CA TYR A 290 17.94 13.17 -2.59
C TYR A 290 17.01 12.00 -2.24
N ALA A 291 17.54 10.78 -2.30
CA ALA A 291 16.91 9.58 -1.76
C ALA A 291 17.93 8.77 -0.93
N PRO A 292 17.50 8.08 0.13
CA PRO A 292 18.37 7.20 0.91
C PRO A 292 18.81 5.97 0.11
N THR A 293 18.00 5.56 -0.87
CA THR A 293 18.22 4.45 -1.80
C THR A 293 17.83 4.88 -3.22
N TYR A 294 18.62 4.48 -4.22
CA TYR A 294 18.28 4.60 -5.65
C TYR A 294 18.24 3.20 -6.30
N HIS A 295 17.38 3.03 -7.30
CA HIS A 295 17.32 1.79 -8.09
C HIS A 295 17.90 2.06 -9.49
N LEU A 296 18.92 1.30 -9.91
CA LEU A 296 19.58 1.50 -11.20
C LEU A 296 19.19 0.37 -12.17
N THR A 297 18.47 0.70 -13.25
CA THR A 297 17.94 -0.31 -14.19
C THR A 297 18.68 -0.25 -15.53
N PHE A 298 19.47 -1.28 -15.84
CA PHE A 298 20.25 -1.38 -17.09
C PHE A 298 19.50 -2.20 -18.14
N SER A 299 19.12 -1.56 -19.25
CA SER A 299 18.31 -2.17 -20.31
C SER A 299 19.08 -2.30 -21.62
N LEU A 300 19.23 -3.51 -22.16
CA LEU A 300 19.74 -3.75 -23.51
C LEU A 300 18.57 -3.89 -24.49
N PHE A 301 18.46 -2.97 -25.45
CA PHE A 301 17.40 -2.95 -26.46
C PHE A 301 17.99 -3.15 -27.87
N SER A 302 17.40 -4.06 -28.65
CA SER A 302 17.73 -4.27 -30.07
C SER A 302 16.46 -4.48 -30.90
N PRO A 303 16.36 -3.93 -32.12
CA PRO A 303 15.24 -4.17 -33.04
C PRO A 303 15.28 -5.56 -33.70
N SER A 304 16.27 -6.40 -33.36
CA SER A 304 16.44 -7.75 -33.92
C SER A 304 16.62 -8.81 -32.81
N SER A 305 16.91 -10.05 -33.21
CA SER A 305 17.27 -11.14 -32.29
C SER A 305 18.71 -11.08 -31.75
N VAL A 306 19.54 -10.12 -32.20
CA VAL A 306 20.94 -9.96 -31.76
C VAL A 306 21.26 -8.51 -31.36
N PRO A 307 22.12 -8.26 -30.37
CA PRO A 307 22.65 -9.24 -29.40
C PRO A 307 21.53 -9.78 -28.49
N SER A 308 21.56 -11.09 -28.22
CA SER A 308 20.59 -11.77 -27.35
C SER A 308 21.02 -11.83 -25.89
N ALA A 309 22.29 -11.56 -25.60
CA ALA A 309 22.85 -11.51 -24.25
C ALA A 309 24.02 -10.52 -24.12
N TRP A 310 24.46 -10.28 -22.88
CA TRP A 310 25.53 -9.35 -22.54
C TRP A 310 26.18 -9.70 -21.20
N ASP A 311 27.50 -9.49 -21.06
CA ASP A 311 28.27 -9.75 -19.83
C ASP A 311 28.07 -8.65 -18.76
N ILE A 312 26.82 -8.18 -18.58
CA ILE A 312 26.52 -6.95 -17.83
C ILE A 312 26.97 -7.01 -16.37
N GLU A 313 26.82 -8.15 -15.67
CA GLU A 313 27.28 -8.30 -14.29
C GLU A 313 28.80 -8.07 -14.15
N SER A 314 29.58 -8.65 -15.07
CA SER A 314 31.05 -8.47 -15.08
C SER A 314 31.45 -7.05 -15.44
N ALA A 315 30.72 -6.39 -16.36
CA ALA A 315 30.95 -5.00 -16.71
C ALA A 315 30.61 -4.05 -15.55
N LEU A 316 29.45 -4.21 -14.90
CA LEU A 316 29.05 -3.45 -13.73
C LEU A 316 30.06 -3.59 -12.59
N LYS A 317 30.48 -4.83 -12.29
CA LYS A 317 31.46 -5.12 -11.23
C LYS A 317 32.85 -4.53 -11.49
N GLN A 318 33.28 -4.47 -12.75
CA GLN A 318 34.59 -3.94 -13.13
C GLN A 318 34.59 -2.39 -13.23
N TYR A 319 33.51 -1.78 -13.73
CA TYR A 319 33.50 -0.37 -14.11
C TYR A 319 32.60 0.53 -13.25
N LEU A 320 31.52 0.01 -12.67
CA LEU A 320 30.53 0.82 -11.93
C LEU A 320 30.56 0.60 -10.42
N SER A 321 30.75 -0.64 -9.94
CA SER A 321 30.79 -0.94 -8.48
C SER A 321 31.76 -0.05 -7.69
N PRO A 322 33.00 0.24 -8.14
CA PRO A 322 33.91 1.15 -7.42
C PRO A 322 33.36 2.58 -7.25
N LEU A 323 32.53 3.03 -8.20
CA LEU A 323 31.83 4.32 -8.10
C LEU A 323 30.69 4.24 -7.09
N LEU A 324 29.84 3.21 -7.16
CA LEU A 324 28.72 3.03 -6.22
C LEU A 324 29.19 2.89 -4.77
N GLU A 325 30.27 2.13 -4.54
CA GLU A 325 30.92 2.00 -3.23
C GLU A 325 31.38 3.36 -2.67
N SER A 326 31.90 4.26 -3.51
CA SER A 326 32.27 5.62 -3.09
C SER A 326 31.07 6.50 -2.68
N PHE A 327 29.88 6.23 -3.21
CA PHE A 327 28.63 6.92 -2.85
C PHE A 327 27.90 6.30 -1.65
N ALA A 328 28.29 5.09 -1.20
CA ALA A 328 27.58 4.34 -0.15
C ALA A 328 27.47 5.10 1.20
N ALA A 329 28.40 6.01 1.49
CA ALA A 329 28.34 6.90 2.66
C ALA A 329 27.28 8.03 2.55
N ILE A 330 26.59 8.15 1.41
CA ILE A 330 25.59 9.18 1.10
C ILE A 330 24.23 8.54 0.79
N SER A 331 24.19 7.55 -0.12
CA SER A 331 22.98 6.83 -0.53
C SER A 331 23.31 5.37 -0.91
N ASN A 332 22.34 4.48 -0.74
CA ASN A 332 22.41 3.09 -1.18
C ASN A 332 21.95 2.93 -2.63
N PHE A 333 22.36 1.84 -3.28
CA PHE A 333 21.97 1.50 -4.65
C PHE A 333 21.56 0.03 -4.75
N THR A 334 20.48 -0.27 -5.46
CA THR A 334 20.25 -1.61 -6.05
C THR A 334 20.49 -1.52 -7.54
N VAL A 335 20.79 -2.65 -8.18
CA VAL A 335 21.04 -2.72 -9.63
C VAL A 335 20.25 -3.87 -10.22
N ASP A 336 19.39 -3.54 -11.18
CA ASP A 336 18.56 -4.46 -11.94
C ASP A 336 19.00 -4.42 -13.41
N SER A 337 18.83 -5.52 -14.16
CA SER A 337 19.16 -5.54 -15.60
C SER A 337 18.15 -6.34 -16.42
N GLN A 338 17.91 -5.90 -17.66
CA GLN A 338 16.96 -6.52 -18.59
C GLN A 338 17.46 -6.49 -20.03
N VAL A 339 16.94 -7.39 -20.86
CA VAL A 339 17.20 -7.46 -22.32
C VAL A 339 15.85 -7.53 -23.04
N GLN A 340 15.59 -6.60 -23.97
CA GLN A 340 14.41 -6.62 -24.84
C GLN A 340 14.84 -6.75 -26.30
N LEU A 341 14.41 -7.84 -26.93
CA LEU A 341 14.62 -8.10 -28.36
C LEU A 341 13.40 -7.64 -29.15
N TYR A 342 13.62 -7.35 -30.44
CA TYR A 342 12.63 -6.72 -31.33
C TYR A 342 12.09 -5.35 -30.83
N ALA A 343 12.87 -4.67 -29.98
CA ALA A 343 12.63 -3.30 -29.54
C ALA A 343 12.93 -2.32 -30.69
N GLY A 344 11.93 -2.09 -31.54
CA GLY A 344 11.97 -1.07 -32.59
C GLY A 344 11.96 0.37 -32.04
N LEU A 345 12.20 1.33 -32.93
CA LEU A 345 11.93 2.75 -32.66
C LEU A 345 10.42 2.98 -32.62
N SER A 346 9.97 3.86 -31.71
CA SER A 346 8.56 4.23 -31.60
C SER A 346 8.00 4.79 -32.92
N PRO A 347 6.74 4.51 -33.30
CA PRO A 347 6.05 5.18 -34.40
C PRO A 347 5.97 6.71 -34.25
N SER A 348 6.24 7.25 -33.06
CA SER A 348 6.32 8.70 -32.80
C SER A 348 7.70 9.31 -33.11
N VAL A 349 8.71 8.48 -33.36
CA VAL A 349 10.06 8.87 -33.80
C VAL A 349 10.11 8.73 -35.32
N ARG A 350 10.59 9.75 -36.02
CA ARG A 350 10.81 9.66 -37.47
C ARG A 350 11.94 8.69 -37.78
N GLU A 351 11.77 7.92 -38.86
CA GLU A 351 12.80 6.97 -39.30
C GLU A 351 14.15 7.67 -39.50
N PRO A 352 15.28 7.03 -39.13
CA PRO A 352 16.60 7.65 -39.25
C PRO A 352 16.92 8.11 -40.67
N GLU A 353 17.53 9.29 -40.80
CA GLU A 353 17.97 9.82 -42.10
C GLU A 353 19.43 9.41 -42.35
N TYR A 354 19.73 8.73 -43.45
CA TYR A 354 21.12 8.46 -43.84
C TYR A 354 21.81 9.75 -44.31
N ASP A 355 22.92 10.12 -43.68
CA ASP A 355 23.69 11.31 -44.00
C ASP A 355 24.96 10.96 -44.77
N GLU A 356 25.03 11.37 -46.04
CA GLU A 356 26.17 11.08 -46.93
C GLU A 356 27.51 11.67 -46.44
N SER A 357 27.47 12.75 -45.64
CA SER A 357 28.67 13.41 -45.12
C SER A 357 29.28 12.66 -43.93
N LEU A 358 28.43 12.11 -43.06
CA LEU A 358 28.83 11.31 -41.90
C LEU A 358 28.98 9.81 -42.22
N LYS A 359 28.39 9.34 -43.33
CA LYS A 359 28.27 7.91 -43.69
C LYS A 359 27.59 7.07 -42.60
N ALA A 360 26.59 7.66 -41.98
CA ALA A 360 25.88 7.13 -40.83
C ALA A 360 24.39 7.44 -40.94
N TRP A 361 23.57 6.64 -40.28
CA TRP A 361 22.17 6.96 -40.04
C TRP A 361 22.07 7.98 -38.90
N THR A 362 21.15 8.94 -39.01
CA THR A 362 21.06 10.08 -38.09
C THR A 362 19.67 10.22 -37.46
N LEU A 363 19.63 10.31 -36.14
CA LEU A 363 18.49 10.77 -35.35
C LEU A 363 18.60 12.29 -35.12
N ARG A 364 17.47 12.98 -35.14
CA ARG A 364 17.42 14.43 -34.85
C ARG A 364 17.26 14.67 -33.36
N LYS A 365 17.83 15.77 -32.84
CA LYS A 365 17.73 16.17 -31.43
C LYS A 365 16.29 16.35 -30.95
N GLU A 366 15.41 16.79 -31.83
CA GLU A 366 13.97 16.96 -31.58
C GLU A 366 13.21 15.66 -31.29
N ASP A 367 13.70 14.51 -31.73
CA ASP A 367 13.05 13.20 -31.51
C ASP A 367 13.63 12.44 -30.30
N LEU A 368 14.74 12.89 -29.70
CA LEU A 368 15.46 12.18 -28.61
C LEU A 368 14.67 12.06 -27.30
N SER A 369 13.70 12.95 -27.04
CA SER A 369 12.78 12.81 -25.89
C SER A 369 11.72 11.73 -26.14
N ASN A 370 11.34 11.52 -27.40
CA ASN A 370 10.30 10.58 -27.82
C ASN A 370 10.88 9.18 -28.09
N PHE A 371 12.20 9.06 -28.11
CA PHE A 371 12.93 7.79 -28.22
C PHE A 371 12.58 6.82 -27.08
N ILE A 372 12.34 7.32 -25.86
CA ILE A 372 11.98 6.49 -24.70
C ILE A 372 10.48 6.17 -24.76
N ASN A 373 10.13 5.04 -25.39
CA ASN A 373 8.73 4.62 -25.47
C ASN A 373 8.31 3.79 -24.26
N ALA A 374 7.86 4.44 -23.18
CA ALA A 374 7.37 3.76 -21.98
C ALA A 374 6.09 2.90 -22.18
N ALA A 375 5.47 2.92 -23.38
CA ALA A 375 4.32 2.07 -23.72
C ALA A 375 4.70 0.81 -24.53
N GLU A 376 5.76 0.86 -25.34
CA GLU A 376 6.27 -0.28 -26.12
C GLU A 376 7.48 -0.96 -25.49
N TRP A 377 8.24 -0.24 -24.65
CA TRP A 377 9.38 -0.75 -23.90
C TRP A 377 9.00 -0.85 -22.42
N PRO A 378 8.53 -2.02 -21.95
CA PRO A 378 8.31 -2.24 -20.54
C PRO A 378 9.66 -2.15 -19.80
N LEU A 379 9.85 -1.05 -19.08
CA LEU A 379 10.96 -0.90 -18.15
C LEU A 379 10.61 -1.66 -16.87
N SER A 380 11.46 -2.59 -16.44
CA SER A 380 11.23 -3.37 -15.21
C SER A 380 10.94 -2.43 -14.02
N PRO A 381 9.77 -2.54 -13.37
CA PRO A 381 9.42 -1.69 -12.25
C PRO A 381 10.28 -2.07 -11.04
N SER A 382 11.16 -1.18 -10.61
CA SER A 382 12.07 -1.43 -9.48
C SER A 382 11.30 -1.70 -8.18
N ILE A 383 11.50 -2.89 -7.61
CA ILE A 383 10.72 -3.44 -6.51
C ILE A 383 11.20 -2.90 -5.15
N GLY A 384 11.15 -1.58 -4.95
CA GLY A 384 11.71 -0.95 -3.74
C GLY A 384 11.32 0.50 -3.48
N ILE A 385 11.81 1.01 -2.34
CA ILE A 385 11.53 2.37 -1.83
C ILE A 385 12.65 3.31 -2.29
N GLY A 386 12.51 3.86 -3.49
CA GLY A 386 13.43 4.85 -4.06
C GLY A 386 13.05 5.24 -5.48
N PRO A 387 13.60 6.35 -6.02
CA PRO A 387 13.45 6.69 -7.43
C PRO A 387 14.34 5.79 -8.32
N THR A 388 13.79 5.40 -9.46
CA THR A 388 14.49 4.60 -10.48
C THR A 388 15.32 5.48 -11.41
N VAL A 389 16.52 5.03 -11.75
CA VAL A 389 17.43 5.64 -12.73
C VAL A 389 17.65 4.65 -13.86
N ASN A 390 17.23 5.02 -15.07
CA ASN A 390 17.22 4.13 -16.22
C ASN A 390 18.48 4.32 -17.08
N PHE A 391 19.17 3.24 -17.43
CA PHE A 391 20.30 3.27 -18.36
C PHE A 391 20.02 2.34 -19.54
N VAL A 392 19.69 2.94 -20.69
CA VAL A 392 19.33 2.22 -21.91
C VAL A 392 20.52 2.14 -22.85
N LEU A 393 20.92 0.91 -23.18
CA LEU A 393 21.88 0.57 -24.21
C LEU A 393 21.12 0.08 -25.45
N TYR A 394 21.02 0.93 -26.47
CA TYR A 394 20.39 0.57 -27.75
C TYR A 394 21.45 0.10 -28.74
N VAL A 395 21.22 -1.05 -29.39
CA VAL A 395 22.05 -1.54 -30.50
C VAL A 395 21.21 -1.47 -31.78
N PRO A 396 21.59 -0.67 -32.79
CA PRO A 396 20.83 -0.57 -34.03
C PRO A 396 20.99 -1.84 -34.87
N GLY A 397 19.97 -2.18 -35.64
CA GLY A 397 20.03 -3.29 -36.60
C GLY A 397 21.03 -3.03 -37.73
N GLU A 398 21.50 -4.09 -38.38
CA GLU A 398 22.57 -4.05 -39.40
C GLU A 398 22.29 -3.07 -40.56
N SER A 399 21.03 -2.92 -40.97
CA SER A 399 20.60 -1.98 -42.01
C SER A 399 20.67 -0.50 -41.59
N GLN A 400 20.69 -0.20 -40.29
CA GLN A 400 20.67 1.14 -39.70
C GLN A 400 21.94 1.44 -38.88
N SER A 401 22.97 0.60 -38.97
CA SER A 401 24.26 0.80 -38.29
C SER A 401 25.31 1.40 -39.23
N PRO A 402 26.13 2.39 -38.80
CA PRO A 402 26.09 3.05 -37.49
C PRO A 402 24.98 4.10 -37.40
N LEU A 403 24.42 4.27 -36.20
CA LEU A 403 23.39 5.26 -35.87
C LEU A 403 23.96 6.33 -34.92
N LEU A 404 23.76 7.61 -35.23
CA LEU A 404 24.31 8.77 -34.50
C LEU A 404 23.26 9.89 -34.33
N VAL A 405 23.55 10.88 -33.48
CA VAL A 405 22.74 12.12 -33.33
C VAL A 405 23.24 13.20 -34.29
N LYS A 406 22.36 13.70 -35.15
CA LYS A 406 22.68 14.53 -36.33
C LYS A 406 23.45 15.81 -36.02
N GLU A 407 23.05 16.52 -34.97
CA GLU A 407 23.56 17.85 -34.65
C GLU A 407 24.92 17.84 -33.97
N ASN A 408 25.26 16.75 -33.27
CA ASN A 408 26.46 16.64 -32.43
C ASN A 408 27.45 15.56 -32.90
N GLY A 409 27.04 14.65 -33.79
CA GLY A 409 27.81 13.44 -34.16
C GLY A 409 27.97 12.41 -33.03
N GLY A 410 27.42 12.68 -31.84
CA GLY A 410 27.50 11.82 -30.66
C GLY A 410 26.49 10.67 -30.68
N ASN A 411 26.65 9.74 -29.76
CA ASN A 411 25.82 8.53 -29.64
C ASN A 411 25.12 8.38 -28.28
N SER A 412 25.18 9.38 -27.39
CA SER A 412 24.49 9.35 -26.09
C SER A 412 23.85 10.68 -25.71
N TRP A 413 22.83 10.59 -24.85
CA TRP A 413 22.19 11.75 -24.21
C TRP A 413 21.66 11.38 -22.82
N LEU A 414 21.37 12.41 -22.01
CA LEU A 414 20.76 12.28 -20.70
C LEU A 414 19.34 12.84 -20.74
N VAL A 415 18.40 12.20 -20.04
CA VAL A 415 17.07 12.76 -19.76
C VAL A 415 16.99 13.14 -18.27
N PRO A 416 16.82 14.44 -17.95
CA PRO A 416 16.71 14.94 -16.57
C PRO A 416 15.73 14.13 -15.72
N GLN A 417 16.15 13.82 -14.49
CA GLN A 417 15.33 13.10 -13.49
C GLN A 417 14.74 11.75 -13.97
N TRP A 418 15.32 11.13 -15.00
CA TRP A 418 14.89 9.82 -15.51
C TRP A 418 16.05 8.84 -15.70
N GLY A 419 17.17 9.29 -16.29
CA GLY A 419 18.23 8.37 -16.72
C GLY A 419 19.03 8.83 -17.92
N GLY A 420 19.65 7.88 -18.61
CA GLY A 420 20.48 8.13 -19.78
C GLY A 420 20.36 7.05 -20.85
N VAL A 421 20.64 7.43 -22.10
CA VAL A 421 20.57 6.57 -23.27
C VAL A 421 21.89 6.62 -24.03
N LEU A 422 22.32 5.46 -24.53
CA LEU A 422 23.50 5.30 -25.36
C LEU A 422 23.21 4.33 -26.51
N ILE A 423 23.60 4.74 -27.71
CA ILE A 423 23.62 3.91 -28.91
C ILE A 423 25.01 3.27 -29.02
N LEU A 424 25.09 1.95 -28.91
CA LEU A 424 26.32 1.19 -29.13
C LEU A 424 26.34 0.69 -30.57
N ASN A 425 27.26 1.23 -31.36
CA ASN A 425 27.52 0.79 -32.74
C ASN A 425 28.64 -0.27 -32.73
N PRO A 426 28.35 -1.58 -32.79
CA PRO A 426 29.38 -2.61 -32.79
C PRO A 426 30.20 -2.56 -34.09
N PRO A 427 31.51 -2.88 -34.05
CA PRO A 427 32.34 -2.89 -35.24
C PRO A 427 31.96 -4.04 -36.17
N LEU A 428 31.47 -3.72 -37.37
CA LEU A 428 31.24 -4.69 -38.44
C LEU A 428 32.60 -5.26 -38.90
N THR A 429 32.89 -6.51 -38.53
CA THR A 429 34.17 -7.17 -38.82
C THR A 429 34.34 -7.42 -40.31
N THR A 430 35.48 -6.97 -40.86
CA THR A 430 35.79 -7.01 -42.30
C THR A 430 36.14 -8.40 -42.85
N GLU A 431 36.13 -9.45 -42.03
CA GLU A 431 36.45 -10.82 -42.45
C GLU A 431 35.22 -11.74 -42.45
N GLN A 432 34.69 -11.96 -43.66
CA GLN A 432 33.81 -13.06 -44.10
C GLN A 432 32.42 -13.26 -43.47
N ASN A 433 32.05 -12.58 -42.38
CA ASN A 433 30.64 -12.35 -42.02
C ASN A 433 30.47 -10.99 -41.29
N SER A 434 29.71 -10.08 -41.88
CA SER A 434 29.44 -8.75 -41.35
C SER A 434 28.19 -8.75 -40.46
N SER A 435 28.19 -9.58 -39.42
CA SER A 435 27.04 -9.78 -38.51
C SER A 435 27.25 -9.16 -37.13
N ILE A 436 26.19 -8.62 -36.53
CA ILE A 436 26.22 -8.16 -35.12
C ILE A 436 26.55 -9.35 -34.18
N PRO A 437 27.46 -9.20 -33.21
CA PRO A 437 27.78 -10.28 -32.28
C PRO A 437 26.56 -10.67 -31.43
N THR A 438 26.34 -11.97 -31.25
CA THR A 438 25.21 -12.50 -30.47
C THR A 438 25.27 -12.16 -28.98
N VAL A 439 26.49 -11.98 -28.43
CA VAL A 439 26.74 -11.62 -27.04
C VAL A 439 27.65 -10.40 -26.98
N LEU A 440 27.27 -9.37 -26.21
CA LEU A 440 28.15 -8.22 -25.93
C LEU A 440 29.10 -8.56 -24.78
N THR A 441 30.39 -8.67 -25.08
CA THR A 441 31.42 -8.94 -24.07
C THR A 441 31.67 -7.74 -23.16
N LYS A 442 32.17 -7.98 -21.95
CA LYS A 442 32.47 -6.93 -20.96
C LYS A 442 33.31 -5.76 -21.52
N ASP A 443 34.23 -6.03 -22.44
CA ASP A 443 35.16 -5.05 -22.98
C ASP A 443 34.50 -4.20 -24.09
N ALA A 444 33.52 -4.77 -24.81
CA ALA A 444 32.64 -4.03 -25.72
C ALA A 444 31.65 -3.12 -24.96
N LEU A 445 31.31 -3.48 -23.72
CA LEU A 445 30.48 -2.66 -22.82
C LEU A 445 31.26 -1.54 -22.12
N ALA A 446 32.59 -1.53 -22.14
CA ALA A 446 33.39 -0.55 -21.39
C ALA A 446 33.07 0.93 -21.75
N PRO A 447 32.92 1.34 -23.03
CA PRO A 447 32.51 2.70 -23.38
C PRO A 447 31.12 3.06 -22.84
N ALA A 448 30.23 2.06 -22.72
CA ALA A 448 28.90 2.24 -22.15
C ALA A 448 28.95 2.47 -20.64
N MET A 449 29.71 1.65 -19.91
CA MET A 449 29.83 1.80 -18.46
C MET A 449 30.48 3.13 -18.07
N HIS A 450 31.47 3.62 -18.83
CA HIS A 450 32.03 4.97 -18.64
C HIS A 450 30.98 6.06 -18.89
N THR A 451 30.23 5.98 -20.00
CA THR A 451 29.16 6.95 -20.31
C THR A 451 28.09 6.99 -19.22
N PHE A 452 27.62 5.82 -18.76
CA PHE A 452 26.62 5.72 -17.70
C PHE A 452 27.16 6.19 -16.34
N SER A 453 28.46 6.04 -16.07
CA SER A 453 29.11 6.56 -14.85
C SER A 453 29.08 8.09 -14.80
N ASP A 454 29.48 8.78 -15.88
CA ASP A 454 29.45 10.24 -15.95
C ASP A 454 28.01 10.79 -15.91
N GLN A 455 27.08 10.07 -16.54
CA GLN A 455 25.65 10.36 -16.49
C GLN A 455 25.08 10.20 -15.07
N LEU A 456 25.44 9.13 -14.34
CA LEU A 456 25.05 8.90 -12.95
C LEU A 456 25.60 9.99 -12.02
N ILE A 457 26.89 10.33 -12.15
CA ILE A 457 27.55 11.42 -11.42
C ILE A 457 26.77 12.74 -11.57
N SER A 458 26.34 13.07 -12.80
CA SER A 458 25.54 14.27 -13.05
C SER A 458 24.09 14.17 -12.56
N LEU A 459 23.48 12.98 -12.56
CA LEU A 459 22.11 12.75 -12.06
C LEU A 459 22.04 12.79 -10.53
N LEU A 460 23.09 12.38 -9.83
CA LEU A 460 23.19 12.49 -8.37
C LEU A 460 23.52 13.93 -7.90
N GLY A 461 23.84 14.83 -8.83
CA GLY A 461 24.13 16.24 -8.56
C GLY A 461 25.52 16.47 -7.96
N LEU A 462 26.50 15.64 -8.31
CA LEU A 462 27.89 15.85 -7.89
C LEU A 462 28.45 17.15 -8.54
N PRO A 463 29.26 17.95 -7.82
CA PRO A 463 29.94 19.10 -8.42
C PRO A 463 30.94 18.68 -9.53
N GLN A 464 31.35 19.63 -10.35
CA GLN A 464 32.35 19.42 -11.41
C GLN A 464 33.78 19.66 -10.92
N THR A 465 33.96 20.57 -9.97
CA THR A 465 35.24 20.91 -9.35
C THR A 465 35.24 20.64 -7.84
N PRO A 466 36.42 20.43 -7.22
CA PRO A 466 37.71 20.18 -7.85
C PRO A 466 37.81 18.75 -8.42
N ALA A 467 38.86 18.42 -9.19
CA ALA A 467 38.95 17.13 -9.89
C ALA A 467 38.89 15.89 -8.96
N SER A 468 39.42 16.00 -7.75
CA SER A 468 39.48 14.91 -6.75
C SER A 468 38.07 14.41 -6.36
N LEU A 469 37.77 13.14 -6.67
CA LEU A 469 36.46 12.55 -6.39
C LEU A 469 36.10 12.54 -4.89
N PRO A 470 37.01 12.20 -3.95
CA PRO A 470 36.73 12.28 -2.51
C PRO A 470 36.31 13.68 -2.04
N LEU A 471 36.90 14.76 -2.58
CA LEU A 471 36.50 16.12 -2.23
C LEU A 471 35.08 16.41 -2.72
N ARG A 472 34.74 16.04 -3.96
CA ARG A 472 33.40 16.24 -4.54
C ARG A 472 32.30 15.48 -3.81
N LEU A 473 32.60 14.25 -3.36
CA LEU A 473 31.70 13.47 -2.50
C LEU A 473 31.54 14.13 -1.11
N SER A 474 32.64 14.66 -0.55
CA SER A 474 32.62 15.42 0.71
C SER A 474 31.76 16.69 0.61
N THR A 475 31.85 17.42 -0.51
CA THR A 475 30.97 18.55 -0.85
C THR A 475 29.51 18.12 -0.94
N LEU A 476 29.21 17.09 -1.74
CA LEU A 476 27.83 16.60 -1.91
C LEU A 476 27.20 16.19 -0.57
N LYS A 477 27.95 15.53 0.31
CA LYS A 477 27.51 15.19 1.67
C LYS A 477 27.05 16.43 2.47
N ARG A 478 27.81 17.54 2.43
CA ARG A 478 27.42 18.80 3.08
C ARG A 478 26.18 19.43 2.46
N VAL A 479 26.13 19.49 1.13
CA VAL A 479 25.02 20.03 0.34
C VAL A 479 23.72 19.25 0.62
N ARG A 480 23.76 17.91 0.66
CA ARG A 480 22.58 17.08 0.96
C ARG A 480 22.16 17.16 2.44
N ALA A 481 23.10 17.19 3.39
CA ALA A 481 22.77 17.36 4.82
C ALA A 481 22.05 18.70 5.08
N ALA A 482 22.51 19.80 4.47
CA ALA A 482 21.84 21.09 4.54
C ALA A 482 20.46 21.06 3.86
N SER A 483 20.37 20.51 2.65
CA SER A 483 19.12 20.42 1.88
C SER A 483 18.02 19.64 2.62
N LEU A 484 18.36 18.53 3.29
CA LEU A 484 17.43 17.75 4.09
C LEU A 484 16.97 18.48 5.35
N LEU A 485 17.89 19.16 6.06
CA LEU A 485 17.55 19.96 7.24
C LEU A 485 16.52 21.06 6.92
N PHE A 486 16.68 21.74 5.77
CA PHE A 486 15.73 22.75 5.31
C PHE A 486 14.41 22.18 4.79
N SER A 487 14.43 21.01 4.16
CA SER A 487 13.22 20.34 3.72
C SER A 487 12.37 19.91 4.93
N ALA A 488 12.99 19.26 5.91
CA ALA A 488 12.33 18.81 7.14
C ALA A 488 11.78 19.98 7.97
N SER A 489 12.52 21.07 8.12
CA SER A 489 12.02 22.26 8.83
C SER A 489 10.89 22.97 8.08
N SER A 490 10.93 23.00 6.73
CA SER A 490 9.85 23.54 5.90
C SER A 490 8.57 22.71 5.99
N THR A 491 8.69 21.38 5.91
CA THR A 491 7.59 20.41 6.08
C THR A 491 6.97 20.52 7.48
N LEU A 492 7.79 20.62 8.53
CA LEU A 492 7.33 20.88 9.89
C LEU A 492 6.58 22.22 10.02
N GLY A 493 7.07 23.27 9.36
CA GLY A 493 6.38 24.56 9.26
C GLY A 493 5.06 24.49 8.47
N ALA A 494 4.99 23.67 7.43
CA ALA A 494 3.77 23.40 6.68
C ALA A 494 2.73 22.69 7.55
N LEU A 495 3.13 21.65 8.30
CA LEU A 495 2.28 20.96 9.28
C LEU A 495 1.75 21.94 10.34
N ALA A 496 2.61 22.81 10.88
CA ALA A 496 2.21 23.82 11.86
C ALA A 496 1.26 24.89 11.29
N ARG A 497 1.34 25.22 10.00
CA ARG A 497 0.40 26.11 9.30
C ARG A 497 -0.94 25.43 9.03
N LEU A 498 -0.93 24.19 8.51
CA LEU A 498 -2.12 23.36 8.30
C LEU A 498 -2.91 23.17 9.60
N THR A 499 -2.21 22.84 10.68
CA THR A 499 -2.76 22.64 12.03
C THR A 499 -3.38 23.89 12.66
N LYS A 500 -2.97 25.10 12.22
CA LYS A 500 -3.58 26.38 12.60
C LYS A 500 -4.77 26.74 11.70
N ALA A 501 -4.75 26.36 10.43
CA ALA A 501 -5.80 26.65 9.45
C ALA A 501 -7.04 25.75 9.61
N LEU A 502 -6.86 24.48 9.98
CA LEU A 502 -7.93 23.49 10.14
C LEU A 502 -8.10 23.10 11.61
N PRO A 503 -8.90 23.83 12.42
CA PRO A 503 -9.04 23.54 13.85
C PRO A 503 -9.73 22.20 14.15
N SER A 504 -10.59 21.72 13.24
CA SER A 504 -11.32 20.45 13.34
C SER A 504 -10.52 19.22 12.86
N ILE A 505 -9.24 19.35 12.48
CA ILE A 505 -8.41 18.21 12.06
C ILE A 505 -8.04 17.35 13.29
N PRO A 506 -8.16 16.00 13.23
CA PRO A 506 -7.63 15.15 14.27
C PRO A 506 -6.10 15.21 14.26
N ILE A 507 -5.48 15.09 15.44
CA ILE A 507 -4.02 14.94 15.56
C ILE A 507 -3.76 13.74 16.49
N PRO A 508 -3.34 12.59 15.96
CA PRO A 508 -3.00 11.43 16.78
C PRO A 508 -1.66 11.61 17.49
N ASP A 509 -1.43 10.84 18.54
CA ASP A 509 -0.16 10.82 19.28
C ASP A 509 1.04 10.37 18.42
N THR A 510 0.79 9.64 17.33
CA THR A 510 1.80 9.30 16.32
C THR A 510 2.42 10.54 15.69
N VAL A 511 1.60 11.53 15.30
CA VAL A 511 2.05 12.79 14.71
C VAL A 511 2.81 13.64 15.73
N ALA A 512 2.33 13.72 16.98
CA ALA A 512 3.06 14.40 18.04
C ALA A 512 4.44 13.79 18.29
N LYS A 513 4.51 12.45 18.39
CA LYS A 513 5.77 11.72 18.54
C LYS A 513 6.72 11.92 17.35
N SER A 514 6.23 11.90 16.12
CA SER A 514 7.04 12.16 14.93
C SER A 514 7.54 13.60 14.90
N VAL A 515 6.73 14.59 15.32
CA VAL A 515 7.15 16.00 15.48
C VAL A 515 8.26 16.16 16.53
N ASP A 516 8.17 15.46 17.66
CA ASP A 516 9.22 15.45 18.69
C ASP A 516 10.53 14.80 18.16
N LEU A 517 10.42 13.70 17.41
CA LEU A 517 11.58 13.04 16.78
C LEU A 517 12.23 13.92 15.70
N THR A 518 11.43 14.50 14.80
CA THR A 518 11.90 15.45 13.79
C THR A 518 12.62 16.64 14.44
N THR A 519 12.05 17.25 15.48
CA THR A 519 12.70 18.41 16.13
C THR A 519 13.97 18.03 16.91
N ALA A 520 14.00 16.87 17.57
CA ALA A 520 15.20 16.35 18.22
C ALA A 520 16.34 16.08 17.22
N HIS A 521 16.03 15.45 16.08
CA HIS A 521 17.03 15.17 15.04
C HIS A 521 17.40 16.40 14.20
N LEU A 522 16.50 17.36 13.98
CA LEU A 522 16.84 18.69 13.43
C LEU A 522 17.86 19.42 14.30
N GLN A 523 17.66 19.40 15.63
CA GLN A 523 18.61 20.00 16.57
C GLN A 523 19.98 19.31 16.50
N GLN A 524 20.01 17.98 16.56
CA GLN A 524 21.25 17.20 16.43
C GLN A 524 21.96 17.42 15.09
N ALA A 525 21.22 17.47 13.98
CA ALA A 525 21.79 17.76 12.66
C ALA A 525 22.41 19.17 12.61
N CYS A 526 21.73 20.17 13.18
CA CYS A 526 22.24 21.55 13.25
C CYS A 526 23.52 21.65 14.09
N ASP A 527 23.54 21.00 15.27
CA ASP A 527 24.72 20.96 16.13
C ASP A 527 25.89 20.23 15.44
N HIS A 528 25.63 19.10 14.79
CA HIS A 528 26.64 18.38 14.00
C HIS A 528 27.20 19.19 12.82
N LEU A 529 26.38 19.97 12.11
CA LEU A 529 26.87 20.90 11.08
C LEU A 529 27.82 21.94 11.68
N ARG A 530 27.40 22.60 12.77
CA ARG A 530 28.21 23.64 13.46
C ARG A 530 29.53 23.08 14.00
N ASP A 531 29.59 21.82 14.40
CA ASP A 531 30.81 21.17 14.87
C ASP A 531 31.74 20.71 13.72
N GLY A 532 31.25 20.68 12.48
CA GLY A 532 31.93 20.12 11.30
C GLY A 532 31.77 18.61 11.11
N ARG A 533 30.91 17.95 11.90
CA ARG A 533 30.73 16.49 11.95
C ARG A 533 29.70 16.02 10.90
N PHE A 534 30.01 16.29 9.63
CA PHE A 534 29.07 16.24 8.50
C PHE A 534 28.40 14.88 8.23
N GLN A 535 29.01 13.75 8.63
CA GLN A 535 28.38 12.43 8.48
C GLN A 535 27.17 12.27 9.41
N GLY A 536 27.32 12.63 10.69
CA GLY A 536 26.20 12.60 11.64
C GLY A 536 25.15 13.68 11.35
N ALA A 537 25.56 14.81 10.75
CA ALA A 537 24.61 15.80 10.25
C ALA A 537 23.71 15.23 9.14
N LEU A 538 24.28 14.51 8.17
CA LEU A 538 23.51 13.85 7.11
C LEU A 538 22.55 12.80 7.67
N GLU A 539 23.02 11.96 8.59
CA GLU A 539 22.20 10.89 9.16
C GLU A 539 21.01 11.42 9.98
N HIS A 540 21.25 12.39 10.86
CA HIS A 540 20.15 13.01 11.62
C HIS A 540 19.20 13.82 10.71
N ALA A 541 19.70 14.46 9.64
CA ALA A 541 18.84 15.15 8.68
C ALA A 541 17.96 14.17 7.86
N ARG A 542 18.48 12.98 7.51
CA ARG A 542 17.69 11.90 6.87
C ARG A 542 16.54 11.43 7.76
N ILE A 543 16.81 11.18 9.05
CA ILE A 543 15.78 10.74 10.00
C ILE A 543 14.76 11.85 10.26
N ALA A 544 15.21 13.10 10.37
CA ALA A 544 14.33 14.25 10.59
C ALA A 544 13.33 14.46 9.45
N GLU A 545 13.76 14.33 8.20
CA GLU A 545 12.90 14.41 7.00
C GLU A 545 11.89 13.25 6.95
N ALA A 546 12.35 12.02 7.16
CA ALA A 546 11.48 10.84 7.08
C ALA A 546 10.34 10.89 8.12
N GLU A 547 10.63 11.32 9.36
CA GLU A 547 9.58 11.53 10.37
C GLU A 547 8.73 12.80 10.09
N ALA A 548 9.27 13.81 9.40
CA ALA A 548 8.53 15.03 9.03
C ALA A 548 7.49 14.77 7.93
N GLU A 549 7.88 14.09 6.85
CA GLU A 549 6.94 13.69 5.78
C GLU A 549 5.87 12.74 6.34
N LYS A 550 6.26 11.75 7.14
CA LYS A 550 5.36 10.83 7.84
C LYS A 550 4.35 11.56 8.75
N ALA A 551 4.78 12.59 9.48
CA ALA A 551 3.90 13.42 10.29
C ALA A 551 2.94 14.29 9.45
N PHE A 552 3.39 14.75 8.27
CA PHE A 552 2.60 15.59 7.36
C PHE A 552 1.56 14.79 6.55
N PHE A 553 1.90 13.57 6.13
CA PHE A 553 1.07 12.69 5.31
C PHE A 553 0.32 11.60 6.11
N GLU A 554 0.24 11.72 7.44
CA GLU A 554 -0.46 10.76 8.30
C GLU A 554 -1.93 10.57 7.85
N ARG A 555 -2.31 9.33 7.55
CA ARG A 555 -3.57 8.99 6.85
C ARG A 555 -4.81 9.57 7.55
N SER A 556 -4.82 9.56 8.89
CA SER A 556 -5.94 10.07 9.70
C SER A 556 -6.12 11.58 9.62
N MET A 557 -5.05 12.35 9.37
CA MET A 557 -5.13 13.81 9.19
C MET A 557 -5.75 14.14 7.83
N VAL A 558 -5.30 13.45 6.77
CA VAL A 558 -5.76 13.67 5.39
C VAL A 558 -7.25 13.32 5.23
N GLY A 559 -7.70 12.19 5.77
CA GLY A 559 -9.05 11.67 5.56
C GLY A 559 -10.18 12.58 6.07
N GLN A 560 -9.99 13.34 7.14
CA GLN A 560 -11.05 14.16 7.74
C GLN A 560 -11.21 15.56 7.14
N VAL A 561 -10.28 16.01 6.28
CA VAL A 561 -10.42 17.29 5.54
C VAL A 561 -11.65 17.30 4.63
N TYR A 562 -12.14 16.12 4.23
CA TYR A 562 -13.29 15.92 3.36
C TYR A 562 -14.67 15.96 4.04
N PHE A 563 -14.76 16.17 5.37
CA PHE A 563 -16.05 16.14 6.09
C PHE A 563 -16.37 17.45 6.87
N PRO A 564 -16.88 18.49 6.17
CA PRO A 564 -17.26 19.77 6.78
C PRO A 564 -18.28 19.63 7.91
N ASP A 565 -18.18 20.49 8.93
CA ASP A 565 -19.09 20.48 10.08
C ASP A 565 -20.55 20.82 9.69
N GLU A 566 -20.74 21.55 8.58
CA GLU A 566 -22.02 21.81 7.92
C GLU A 566 -22.73 20.52 7.49
N HIS A 567 -21.99 19.52 6.99
CA HIS A 567 -22.56 18.23 6.62
C HIS A 567 -22.99 17.42 7.85
N LYS A 568 -22.26 17.53 8.97
CA LYS A 568 -22.66 16.92 10.24
C LYS A 568 -23.99 17.51 10.72
N VAL A 569 -24.15 18.84 10.66
CA VAL A 569 -25.44 19.51 10.97
C VAL A 569 -26.54 19.07 10.01
N ALA A 570 -26.29 19.00 8.70
CA ALA A 570 -27.27 18.56 7.71
C ALA A 570 -27.75 17.11 7.90
N VAL A 571 -26.90 16.21 8.39
CA VAL A 571 -27.24 14.81 8.68
C VAL A 571 -28.00 14.67 10.01
N TYR A 572 -27.59 15.37 11.07
CA TYR A 572 -28.23 15.22 12.39
C TYR A 572 -29.51 16.03 12.57
N LEU A 573 -29.68 17.15 11.85
CA LEU A 573 -30.86 18.02 12.00
C LEU A 573 -32.21 17.34 11.61
N PRO A 574 -32.31 16.55 10.52
CA PRO A 574 -33.53 15.79 10.20
C PRO A 574 -33.87 14.70 11.23
N LEU A 575 -32.86 14.11 11.88
CA LEU A 575 -33.04 13.06 12.89
C LEU A 575 -33.47 13.64 14.25
N LEU A 576 -32.80 14.70 14.70
CA LEU A 576 -33.02 15.28 16.03
C LEU A 576 -34.13 16.33 16.05
N GLY A 577 -34.33 17.08 14.96
CA GLY A 577 -35.31 18.17 14.87
C GLY A 577 -36.75 17.75 15.20
N PRO A 578 -37.30 16.67 14.60
CA PRO A 578 -38.65 16.19 14.87
C PRO A 578 -38.90 15.75 16.31
N VAL A 579 -37.86 15.40 17.07
CA VAL A 579 -37.94 15.00 18.48
C VAL A 579 -37.71 16.21 19.40
N ALA A 580 -36.71 17.04 19.09
CA ALA A 580 -36.33 18.20 19.88
C ALA A 580 -37.39 19.31 19.85
N VAL A 581 -38.03 19.59 18.70
CA VAL A 581 -39.02 20.68 18.59
C VAL A 581 -40.26 20.42 19.46
N PRO A 582 -40.89 19.23 19.47
CA PRO A 582 -41.96 18.91 20.42
C PRO A 582 -41.52 18.95 21.89
N LEU A 583 -40.32 18.46 22.24
CA LEU A 583 -39.81 18.47 23.61
C LEU A 583 -39.53 19.90 24.12
N LEU A 584 -38.98 20.78 23.28
CA LEU A 584 -38.78 22.20 23.59
C LEU A 584 -40.12 22.93 23.72
N MET A 585 -41.05 22.71 22.79
CA MET A 585 -42.39 23.31 22.86
C MET A 585 -43.18 22.83 24.08
N ALA A 586 -43.05 21.56 24.47
CA ALA A 586 -43.62 21.02 25.71
C ALA A 586 -42.97 21.66 26.94
N GLY A 587 -41.64 21.74 27.01
CA GLY A 587 -40.91 22.38 28.11
C GLY A 587 -41.26 23.86 28.28
N ILE A 588 -41.31 24.63 27.18
CA ILE A 588 -41.71 26.04 27.18
C ILE A 588 -43.18 26.21 27.63
N LYS A 589 -44.07 25.33 27.18
CA LYS A 589 -45.48 25.33 27.60
C LYS A 589 -45.62 25.00 29.10
N GLU A 590 -44.81 24.10 29.63
CA GLU A 590 -44.82 23.70 31.04
C GLU A 590 -44.16 24.74 31.96
N MET A 591 -43.12 25.44 31.49
CA MET A 591 -42.61 26.63 32.18
C MET A 591 -43.68 27.74 32.26
N LYS A 592 -44.40 28.00 31.16
CA LYS A 592 -45.50 28.98 31.15
C LYS A 592 -46.71 28.55 32.01
N SER A 593 -47.02 27.26 32.08
CA SER A 593 -48.07 26.75 32.99
C SER A 593 -47.62 26.84 34.46
N GLY A 594 -46.35 26.53 34.78
CA GLY A 594 -45.77 26.68 36.13
C GLY A 594 -45.75 28.14 36.60
N LEU A 595 -45.38 29.08 35.73
CA LEU A 595 -45.42 30.52 36.01
C LEU A 595 -46.86 31.03 36.21
N SER A 596 -47.81 30.61 35.36
CA SER A 596 -49.22 31.02 35.54
C SER A 596 -49.90 30.34 36.74
N ALA A 597 -49.49 29.13 37.13
CA ALA A 597 -49.91 28.47 38.36
C ALA A 597 -49.39 29.20 39.61
N LYS A 598 -48.13 29.67 39.62
CA LYS A 598 -47.62 30.56 40.68
C LYS A 598 -48.48 31.84 40.80
N ASN A 599 -48.85 32.45 39.67
CA ASN A 599 -49.72 33.63 39.67
C ASN A 599 -51.17 33.36 40.12
N ARG A 600 -51.64 32.10 40.11
CA ARG A 600 -52.94 31.72 40.70
C ARG A 600 -52.84 31.37 42.19
N LEU A 601 -51.76 30.71 42.62
CA LEU A 601 -51.47 30.48 44.05
C LEU A 601 -51.28 31.80 44.83
N ALA A 602 -50.72 32.82 44.19
CA ALA A 602 -50.63 34.18 44.75
C ALA A 602 -52.01 34.82 45.07
N TYR A 603 -53.09 34.36 44.42
CA TYR A 603 -54.45 34.89 44.60
C TYR A 603 -55.28 34.19 45.69
N HIS A 604 -54.74 33.18 46.38
CA HIS A 604 -55.38 32.53 47.53
C HIS A 604 -54.51 32.51 48.80
N ALA A 605 -53.29 33.07 48.75
CA ALA A 605 -52.39 33.18 49.91
C ALA A 605 -52.12 34.63 50.37
N THR A 606 -52.87 35.62 49.86
CA THR A 606 -52.58 37.06 50.06
C THR A 606 -53.81 37.88 50.49
N TRP A 607 -54.58 37.40 51.46
CA TRP A 607 -55.63 38.19 52.14
C TRP A 607 -55.30 38.44 53.62
N LEU A 608 -54.01 38.62 53.95
CA LEU A 608 -53.54 39.09 55.26
C LEU A 608 -52.16 39.74 55.11
N PHE A 609 -51.98 40.89 55.77
CA PHE A 609 -50.73 41.67 55.93
C PHE A 609 -49.92 42.07 54.68
N MET A 610 -50.23 43.26 54.15
CA MET A 610 -49.28 44.10 53.41
C MET A 610 -49.04 45.42 54.16
N ARG A 611 -47.92 45.51 54.91
CA ARG A 611 -47.28 46.70 55.52
C ARG A 611 -46.09 46.18 56.36
N CYS A 612 -44.89 46.76 56.40
CA CYS A 612 -44.25 47.85 55.66
C CYS A 612 -42.70 47.63 55.73
N PRO A 613 -41.80 48.55 55.31
CA PRO A 613 -40.46 48.18 54.76
C PRO A 613 -39.30 48.27 55.79
N TYR A 614 -38.11 48.70 55.32
CA TYR A 614 -36.78 48.86 55.96
C TYR A 614 -35.84 47.64 55.72
N MET A 615 -34.80 47.76 54.87
CA MET A 615 -33.44 48.38 55.02
C MET A 615 -32.37 47.29 55.36
N VAL A 616 -31.06 47.38 55.05
CA VAL A 616 -30.21 48.45 54.46
C VAL A 616 -28.85 47.90 53.91
N THR A 617 -28.21 48.58 52.94
CA THR A 617 -26.74 48.58 52.59
C THR A 617 -26.06 47.30 52.02
N ARG A 618 -24.90 47.32 51.31
CA ARG A 618 -24.06 48.34 50.56
C ARG A 618 -23.18 47.57 49.52
N ILE A 619 -22.91 48.03 48.27
CA ILE A 619 -21.90 49.02 47.75
C ILE A 619 -20.44 48.59 48.02
N PRO A 620 -19.42 48.74 47.11
CA PRO A 620 -19.32 49.44 45.79
C PRO A 620 -19.15 48.49 44.56
N ALA A 621 -19.13 48.84 43.26
CA ALA A 621 -18.54 49.94 42.42
C ALA A 621 -17.00 49.79 42.20
N ILE A 622 -16.33 50.17 41.08
CA ILE A 622 -16.46 51.26 40.07
C ILE A 622 -15.94 50.75 38.68
N GLY A 623 -16.59 50.96 37.51
CA GLY A 623 -16.36 52.06 36.52
C GLY A 623 -15.39 51.66 35.36
N ARG A 624 -15.32 52.32 34.17
CA ARG A 624 -15.97 53.54 33.60
C ARG A 624 -15.68 53.66 32.07
N ILE A 625 -16.30 54.64 31.36
CA ILE A 625 -15.93 55.26 30.03
C ILE A 625 -16.36 54.48 28.73
N VAL A 626 -16.86 55.05 27.60
CA VAL A 626 -17.49 56.37 27.22
C VAL A 626 -18.41 56.20 25.97
N ARG A 627 -19.21 57.23 25.61
CA ARG A 627 -20.21 57.35 24.51
C ARG A 627 -19.67 57.31 23.06
N ALA A 628 -20.56 57.00 22.10
CA ALA A 628 -20.61 57.53 20.71
C ALA A 628 -22.08 57.58 20.18
N THR A 629 -22.34 58.16 18.98
CA THR A 629 -23.70 58.54 18.52
C THR A 629 -23.98 58.29 17.02
N CYS A 630 -25.25 58.42 16.59
CA CYS A 630 -25.80 57.98 15.29
C CYS A 630 -25.49 58.86 14.04
N TYR A 631 -25.44 58.24 12.85
CA TYR A 631 -25.83 58.75 11.50
C TYR A 631 -25.67 57.62 10.44
N ALA A 632 -26.23 57.60 9.22
CA ALA A 632 -27.12 58.54 8.49
C ALA A 632 -28.12 57.82 7.51
N GLN A 633 -28.10 58.17 6.21
CA GLN A 633 -28.89 57.72 5.04
C GLN A 633 -27.93 57.69 3.79
N ARG A 634 -28.24 57.42 2.48
CA ARG A 634 -29.47 57.25 1.64
C ARG A 634 -29.08 56.78 0.20
N ILE A 635 -30.05 56.36 -0.66
CA ILE A 635 -30.02 56.32 -2.17
C ILE A 635 -29.07 55.25 -2.81
N SER A 636 -29.35 54.48 -3.88
CA SER A 636 -30.26 54.61 -5.05
C SER A 636 -30.76 53.27 -5.68
N THR A 637 -31.68 53.39 -6.66
CA THR A 637 -32.03 52.58 -7.88
C THR A 637 -31.12 51.41 -8.33
N ALA A 638 -31.55 50.36 -9.07
CA ALA A 638 -32.59 50.33 -10.13
C ALA A 638 -33.15 48.93 -10.58
N HIS A 639 -34.36 48.95 -11.21
CA HIS A 639 -34.93 48.17 -12.35
C HIS A 639 -34.88 46.62 -12.55
N HIS A 640 -36.10 46.06 -12.75
CA HIS A 640 -36.57 44.95 -13.68
C HIS A 640 -35.86 43.57 -13.72
N LEU A 641 -36.46 42.44 -14.17
CA LEU A 641 -37.77 42.08 -14.79
C LEU A 641 -38.52 41.07 -13.87
N GLN A 642 -39.85 40.99 -13.75
CA GLN A 642 -40.93 40.62 -14.71
C GLN A 642 -40.93 39.16 -15.24
N LEU A 643 -41.78 38.31 -14.63
CA LEU A 643 -42.80 37.37 -15.22
C LEU A 643 -42.38 36.32 -16.30
N PRO A 644 -43.21 35.28 -16.61
CA PRO A 644 -44.37 34.73 -15.88
C PRO A 644 -44.30 33.20 -15.62
N SER A 645 -45.30 32.68 -14.91
CA SER A 645 -45.64 31.26 -14.81
C SER A 645 -46.26 30.67 -16.09
N HIS A 646 -45.99 29.40 -16.42
CA HIS A 646 -46.86 28.60 -17.29
C HIS A 646 -46.90 27.11 -16.90
N LEU A 647 -48.12 26.55 -16.95
CA LEU A 647 -48.49 25.12 -17.15
C LEU A 647 -47.82 24.07 -16.24
N CYS A 648 -48.47 23.42 -15.27
CA CYS A 648 -49.79 22.75 -15.25
C CYS A 648 -49.92 21.54 -16.19
N ALA A 649 -49.56 20.35 -15.69
CA ALA A 649 -50.26 19.07 -15.95
C ALA A 649 -49.60 17.89 -15.20
N LEU A 650 -50.16 17.49 -14.05
CA LEU A 650 -50.72 16.14 -13.81
C LEU A 650 -51.05 15.93 -12.32
N SER A 651 -52.16 15.24 -12.07
CA SER A 651 -52.68 14.97 -10.73
C SER A 651 -52.59 13.47 -10.41
N LEU A 652 -52.17 13.18 -9.18
CA LEU A 652 -52.50 11.99 -8.38
C LEU A 652 -52.95 10.72 -9.12
N CYS A 653 -52.13 9.67 -9.02
CA CYS A 653 -52.67 8.39 -8.54
C CYS A 653 -51.64 7.64 -7.68
N GLN A 654 -52.14 6.71 -6.87
CA GLN A 654 -51.38 6.02 -5.83
C GLN A 654 -50.55 4.86 -6.41
N LEU A 655 -49.37 4.62 -5.85
CA LEU A 655 -48.82 3.27 -5.71
C LEU A 655 -47.90 3.19 -4.48
N SER A 656 -48.47 2.76 -3.36
CA SER A 656 -47.75 2.54 -2.11
C SER A 656 -46.92 1.25 -2.18
N PHE A 657 -45.80 1.29 -2.89
CA PHE A 657 -44.81 0.21 -2.80
C PHE A 657 -44.15 0.22 -1.43
N CYS A 658 -44.44 -0.81 -0.63
CA CYS A 658 -43.59 -1.19 0.49
C CYS A 658 -42.24 -1.65 -0.11
N PHE A 659 -41.22 -0.81 -0.03
CA PHE A 659 -39.86 -1.19 -0.42
C PHE A 659 -39.31 -2.24 0.54
N CYS A 660 -39.43 -3.51 0.16
CA CYS A 660 -38.84 -4.62 0.88
C CYS A 660 -37.29 -4.58 0.70
N PRO A 661 -36.48 -4.59 1.77
CA PRO A 661 -35.01 -4.47 1.66
C PRO A 661 -34.33 -5.53 0.78
N SER A 662 -34.97 -6.66 0.51
CA SER A 662 -34.46 -7.70 -0.40
C SER A 662 -34.36 -7.22 -1.85
N HIS A 663 -35.25 -6.35 -2.33
CA HIS A 663 -35.26 -5.92 -3.72
C HIS A 663 -34.04 -5.07 -4.10
N SER A 664 -33.55 -4.21 -3.19
CA SER A 664 -32.44 -3.30 -3.51
C SER A 664 -31.11 -4.02 -3.67
N ARG A 665 -30.82 -5.06 -2.87
CA ARG A 665 -29.57 -5.84 -3.00
C ARG A 665 -29.53 -6.67 -4.29
N VAL A 666 -30.64 -7.35 -4.64
CA VAL A 666 -30.75 -8.15 -5.87
C VAL A 666 -30.60 -7.25 -7.10
N GLN A 667 -31.27 -6.09 -7.11
CA GLN A 667 -31.20 -5.13 -8.21
C GLN A 667 -29.81 -4.50 -8.36
N ALA A 668 -29.10 -4.25 -7.24
CA ALA A 668 -27.73 -3.74 -7.26
C ALA A 668 -26.74 -4.76 -7.86
N VAL A 669 -26.71 -5.99 -7.35
CA VAL A 669 -25.85 -7.07 -7.89
C VAL A 669 -26.15 -7.32 -9.37
N LYS A 670 -27.45 -7.36 -9.74
CA LYS A 670 -27.86 -7.47 -11.13
C LYS A 670 -27.29 -6.34 -11.99
N SER A 671 -27.42 -5.09 -11.56
CA SER A 671 -26.89 -3.94 -12.31
C SER A 671 -25.36 -3.94 -12.46
N ILE A 672 -24.64 -4.53 -11.50
CA ILE A 672 -23.17 -4.66 -11.55
C ILE A 672 -22.76 -5.71 -12.58
N LEU A 673 -23.35 -6.91 -12.54
CA LEU A 673 -23.07 -7.98 -13.49
C LEU A 673 -23.53 -7.61 -14.90
N ASP A 674 -24.78 -7.17 -15.07
CA ASP A 674 -25.35 -6.76 -16.37
C ASP A 674 -24.50 -5.67 -17.01
N GLY A 675 -24.01 -4.69 -16.22
CA GLY A 675 -23.11 -3.64 -16.68
C GLY A 675 -21.83 -4.22 -17.30
N VAL A 676 -21.10 -5.04 -16.55
CA VAL A 676 -19.83 -5.64 -17.01
C VAL A 676 -20.02 -6.59 -18.20
N THR A 677 -21.13 -7.31 -18.30
CA THR A 677 -21.40 -8.16 -19.48
C THR A 677 -21.94 -7.39 -20.69
N SER A 678 -22.56 -6.22 -20.49
CA SER A 678 -23.09 -5.39 -21.59
C SER A 678 -22.00 -4.74 -22.45
N GLU A 679 -20.77 -4.64 -21.93
CA GLU A 679 -19.61 -4.12 -22.67
C GLU A 679 -19.08 -5.08 -23.77
N GLY A 680 -19.58 -6.31 -23.85
CA GLY A 680 -19.14 -7.27 -24.87
C GLY A 680 -17.64 -7.61 -24.74
N LYS A 681 -16.85 -7.41 -25.81
CA LYS A 681 -15.44 -7.85 -25.83
C LYS A 681 -14.54 -7.09 -24.85
N SER A 682 -14.86 -5.87 -24.41
CA SER A 682 -14.13 -5.20 -23.31
C SER A 682 -14.65 -5.56 -21.91
N GLY A 683 -15.79 -6.24 -21.83
CA GLY A 683 -16.49 -6.61 -20.61
C GLY A 683 -16.05 -7.96 -20.04
N ALA A 684 -17.02 -8.73 -19.56
CA ALA A 684 -16.91 -10.17 -19.35
C ALA A 684 -17.90 -10.90 -20.29
N PRO A 685 -17.60 -12.13 -20.75
CA PRO A 685 -18.48 -12.84 -21.69
C PRO A 685 -19.79 -13.23 -21.01
N GLY A 686 -19.70 -13.81 -19.82
CA GLY A 686 -20.81 -14.06 -18.92
C GLY A 686 -20.34 -14.34 -17.50
N LEU A 687 -21.20 -14.04 -16.53
CA LEU A 687 -20.92 -14.09 -15.09
C LEU A 687 -22.09 -14.69 -14.33
N VAL A 688 -21.80 -15.57 -13.37
CA VAL A 688 -22.75 -16.03 -12.35
C VAL A 688 -22.33 -15.50 -10.99
N PHE A 689 -23.28 -14.98 -10.21
CA PHE A 689 -23.10 -14.61 -8.80
C PHE A 689 -24.18 -15.28 -7.95
N VAL A 690 -23.78 -15.95 -6.87
CA VAL A 690 -24.69 -16.57 -5.90
C VAL A 690 -24.19 -16.30 -4.48
N ALA A 691 -25.06 -15.78 -3.61
CA ALA A 691 -24.80 -15.55 -2.20
C ALA A 691 -25.94 -16.10 -1.32
N VAL A 692 -25.57 -16.69 -0.18
CA VAL A 692 -26.45 -17.43 0.74
C VAL A 692 -26.18 -17.04 2.20
N ASP A 693 -27.18 -17.23 3.06
CA ASP A 693 -27.05 -17.05 4.52
C ASP A 693 -26.89 -18.39 5.28
N LYS A 694 -26.77 -18.32 6.61
CA LYS A 694 -26.72 -19.48 7.51
C LYS A 694 -27.92 -20.43 7.40
N SER A 695 -29.11 -20.00 6.95
CA SER A 695 -30.23 -20.93 6.69
C SER A 695 -30.10 -21.70 5.37
N GLY A 696 -29.09 -21.38 4.56
CA GLY A 696 -28.96 -21.87 3.18
C GLY A 696 -29.91 -21.19 2.20
N ALA A 697 -30.61 -20.13 2.63
CA ALA A 697 -31.47 -19.35 1.77
C ALA A 697 -30.62 -18.45 0.85
N THR A 698 -31.01 -18.36 -0.42
CA THR A 698 -30.39 -17.47 -1.39
C THR A 698 -30.71 -16.01 -1.07
N LEU A 699 -29.68 -15.23 -0.74
CA LEU A 699 -29.77 -13.78 -0.55
C LEU A 699 -29.81 -13.05 -1.89
N VAL A 700 -29.00 -13.52 -2.85
CA VAL A 700 -28.96 -13.08 -4.25
C VAL A 700 -28.51 -14.26 -5.11
N GLU A 701 -29.19 -14.52 -6.22
CA GLU A 701 -28.64 -15.26 -7.35
C GLU A 701 -28.90 -14.48 -8.63
N HIS A 702 -27.89 -14.36 -9.50
CA HIS A 702 -28.02 -13.73 -10.81
C HIS A 702 -27.00 -14.32 -11.80
N ALA A 703 -27.41 -14.38 -13.07
CA ALA A 703 -26.57 -14.78 -14.20
C ALA A 703 -26.74 -13.76 -15.32
N SER A 704 -25.65 -13.39 -15.99
CA SER A 704 -25.69 -12.44 -17.12
C SER A 704 -24.64 -12.77 -18.18
N GLY A 705 -24.81 -12.21 -19.37
CA GLY A 705 -23.98 -12.48 -20.55
C GLY A 705 -24.23 -13.84 -21.21
N THR A 706 -23.26 -14.31 -21.98
CA THR A 706 -23.30 -15.52 -22.82
C THR A 706 -22.17 -16.50 -22.49
N ILE A 707 -22.37 -17.78 -22.78
CA ILE A 707 -21.37 -18.84 -22.46
C ILE A 707 -20.04 -18.67 -23.21
N GLY A 708 -20.04 -17.89 -24.28
CA GLY A 708 -18.88 -17.52 -25.10
C GLY A 708 -19.06 -16.09 -25.62
N VAL A 709 -17.97 -15.35 -25.82
CA VAL A 709 -18.01 -13.96 -26.31
C VAL A 709 -18.48 -13.86 -27.76
N ASP A 710 -18.34 -14.92 -28.56
CA ASP A 710 -18.89 -15.03 -29.91
C ASP A 710 -20.15 -15.96 -29.95
N SER A 711 -20.58 -16.46 -28.80
CA SER A 711 -21.79 -17.27 -28.63
C SER A 711 -23.06 -16.42 -28.42
N LYS A 712 -24.22 -17.00 -28.72
CA LYS A 712 -25.55 -16.42 -28.47
C LYS A 712 -26.34 -17.15 -27.37
N THR A 713 -25.79 -18.23 -26.81
CA THR A 713 -26.42 -18.95 -25.71
C THR A 713 -26.15 -18.18 -24.41
N PRO A 714 -27.18 -17.75 -23.66
CA PRO A 714 -27.01 -17.00 -22.42
C PRO A 714 -26.37 -17.89 -21.33
N VAL A 715 -25.67 -17.27 -20.38
CA VAL A 715 -25.31 -17.94 -19.13
C VAL A 715 -26.55 -18.05 -18.24
N ASP A 716 -26.69 -19.18 -17.57
CA ASP A 716 -27.70 -19.41 -16.53
C ASP A 716 -27.06 -19.93 -15.23
N LEU A 717 -27.89 -20.12 -14.20
CA LEU A 717 -27.43 -20.61 -12.89
C LEU A 717 -27.07 -22.11 -12.89
N ASP A 718 -27.36 -22.80 -13.99
CA ASP A 718 -27.06 -24.21 -14.25
C ASP A 718 -25.86 -24.37 -15.22
N THR A 719 -25.16 -23.28 -15.53
CA THR A 719 -23.96 -23.29 -16.37
C THR A 719 -22.78 -23.87 -15.58
N THR A 720 -22.07 -24.82 -16.18
CA THR A 720 -20.90 -25.48 -15.60
C THR A 720 -19.65 -24.65 -15.87
N TYR A 721 -18.89 -24.37 -14.81
CA TYR A 721 -17.59 -23.69 -14.88
C TYR A 721 -16.47 -24.68 -14.55
N TRP A 722 -15.28 -24.47 -15.13
CA TRP A 722 -14.06 -25.03 -14.55
C TRP A 722 -13.68 -24.16 -13.35
N ILE A 723 -13.92 -24.67 -12.14
CA ILE A 723 -13.82 -23.88 -10.91
C ILE A 723 -12.38 -23.77 -10.38
N ALA A 724 -11.42 -24.43 -11.05
CA ALA A 724 -9.98 -24.30 -10.83
C ALA A 724 -9.60 -24.39 -9.34
N SER A 725 -8.76 -23.47 -8.86
CA SER A 725 -8.22 -23.48 -7.48
C SER A 725 -9.23 -23.33 -6.34
N THR A 726 -10.51 -23.10 -6.62
CA THR A 726 -11.56 -23.26 -5.59
C THR A 726 -11.72 -24.72 -5.14
N THR A 727 -11.34 -25.70 -5.99
CA THR A 727 -11.23 -27.13 -5.66
C THR A 727 -10.51 -27.40 -4.34
N LYS A 728 -9.51 -26.58 -4.01
CA LYS A 728 -8.62 -26.74 -2.86
C LYS A 728 -9.38 -26.94 -1.54
N ILE A 729 -10.47 -26.19 -1.29
CA ILE A 729 -11.24 -26.31 -0.04
C ILE A 729 -11.94 -27.67 0.10
N VAL A 730 -12.34 -28.28 -1.02
CA VAL A 730 -12.98 -29.61 -1.04
C VAL A 730 -11.95 -30.70 -0.69
N THR A 731 -10.73 -30.56 -1.19
CA THR A 731 -9.59 -31.42 -0.84
C THR A 731 -9.21 -31.28 0.64
N ALA A 732 -9.23 -30.05 1.19
CA ALA A 732 -8.99 -29.81 2.60
C ALA A 732 -10.08 -30.44 3.49
N ILE A 733 -11.36 -30.31 3.13
CA ILE A 733 -12.47 -30.99 3.80
C ILE A 733 -12.25 -32.52 3.79
N ALA A 734 -11.85 -33.11 2.66
CA ALA A 734 -11.58 -34.55 2.58
C ALA A 734 -10.39 -35.01 3.46
N ALA A 735 -9.30 -34.24 3.49
CA ALA A 735 -8.17 -34.51 4.37
C ALA A 735 -8.57 -34.43 5.86
N LEU A 736 -9.40 -33.43 6.21
CA LEU A 736 -9.90 -33.22 7.56
C LEU A 736 -10.95 -34.28 7.98
N GLN A 737 -11.77 -34.77 7.05
CA GLN A 737 -12.63 -35.94 7.28
C GLN A 737 -11.83 -37.20 7.64
N LEU A 738 -10.65 -37.41 7.03
CA LEU A 738 -9.76 -38.52 7.38
C LEU A 738 -8.99 -38.27 8.68
N ASN A 739 -8.67 -37.01 9.01
CA ASN A 739 -8.12 -36.64 10.31
C ASN A 739 -9.11 -36.89 11.45
N GLU A 740 -10.36 -36.50 11.28
CA GLU A 740 -11.46 -36.78 12.21
C GLU A 740 -11.72 -38.27 12.46
N GLN A 741 -11.34 -39.13 11.52
CA GLN A 741 -11.40 -40.59 11.61
C GLN A 741 -10.14 -41.21 12.25
N GLY A 742 -9.14 -40.40 12.62
CA GLY A 742 -7.84 -40.87 13.11
C GLY A 742 -6.97 -41.57 12.05
N LYS A 743 -7.32 -41.44 10.76
CA LYS A 743 -6.63 -42.11 9.64
C LYS A 743 -5.52 -41.27 9.03
N LEU A 744 -5.61 -39.94 9.18
CA LEU A 744 -4.69 -38.96 8.59
C LEU A 744 -4.25 -37.96 9.68
N PRO A 745 -3.13 -38.19 10.40
CA PRO A 745 -2.54 -37.18 11.27
C PRO A 745 -2.01 -36.00 10.44
N LEU A 746 -2.38 -34.76 10.79
CA LEU A 746 -1.96 -33.57 10.03
C LEU A 746 -0.48 -33.23 10.21
N ASP A 747 0.06 -33.47 11.41
CA ASP A 747 1.37 -32.99 11.86
C ASP A 747 2.45 -34.09 11.94
N ASP A 748 2.11 -35.32 11.55
CA ASP A 748 3.03 -36.47 11.53
C ASP A 748 3.71 -36.59 10.16
N ALA A 749 5.02 -36.32 10.13
CA ALA A 749 5.81 -36.41 8.91
C ALA A 749 6.30 -37.84 8.60
N ASP A 750 6.37 -38.75 9.57
CA ASP A 750 6.67 -40.16 9.31
C ASP A 750 5.46 -40.85 8.66
N PHE A 751 4.23 -40.41 8.98
CA PHE A 751 3.03 -40.77 8.23
C PHE A 751 3.10 -40.30 6.76
N VAL A 752 3.48 -39.04 6.51
CA VAL A 752 3.66 -38.54 5.14
C VAL A 752 4.72 -39.36 4.40
N LYS A 753 5.88 -39.61 5.01
CA LYS A 753 6.95 -40.45 4.47
C LYS A 753 6.55 -41.92 4.22
N LYS A 754 5.56 -42.44 4.96
CA LYS A 754 5.00 -43.79 4.75
C LYS A 754 3.98 -43.85 3.61
N ILE A 755 3.17 -42.82 3.43
CA ILE A 755 2.08 -42.77 2.43
C ILE A 755 2.55 -42.19 1.09
N ALA A 756 3.45 -41.21 1.15
CA ALA A 756 4.08 -40.53 0.02
C ALA A 756 5.62 -40.48 0.23
N PRO A 757 6.33 -41.63 0.20
CA PRO A 757 7.79 -41.67 0.32
C PRO A 757 8.50 -40.82 -0.74
N GLU A 758 7.90 -40.62 -1.91
CA GLU A 758 8.43 -39.75 -2.96
C GLU A 758 8.36 -38.26 -2.59
N LEU A 759 7.33 -37.83 -1.84
CA LEU A 759 7.22 -36.46 -1.32
C LEU A 759 8.28 -36.20 -0.24
N ALA A 760 8.50 -37.17 0.64
CA ALA A 760 9.56 -37.13 1.66
C ALA A 760 10.97 -37.31 1.07
N ALA A 761 11.10 -37.62 -0.23
CA ALA A 761 12.37 -37.74 -0.95
C ALA A 761 12.67 -36.54 -1.86
N LYS A 762 11.75 -35.57 -2.00
CA LYS A 762 11.97 -34.38 -2.85
C LYS A 762 13.13 -33.52 -2.38
N GLU A 763 13.90 -33.04 -3.33
CA GLU A 763 14.97 -32.06 -3.13
C GLU A 763 14.43 -30.62 -3.27
N VAL A 764 15.15 -29.68 -2.68
CA VAL A 764 14.81 -28.25 -2.59
C VAL A 764 15.76 -27.44 -3.47
N PHE A 765 15.21 -26.64 -4.37
CA PHE A 765 15.92 -25.85 -5.39
C PHE A 765 15.70 -24.36 -5.12
N ALA A 766 16.31 -23.84 -4.05
CA ALA A 766 16.07 -22.48 -3.56
C ALA A 766 16.45 -21.39 -4.59
N ASP A 767 17.51 -21.64 -5.36
CA ASP A 767 18.01 -20.84 -6.49
C ASP A 767 17.44 -21.32 -7.85
N GLY A 768 16.57 -22.34 -7.86
CA GLY A 768 16.06 -23.00 -9.07
C GLY A 768 17.03 -23.96 -9.76
N ILE A 769 18.24 -24.21 -9.20
CA ILE A 769 19.31 -24.96 -9.89
C ILE A 769 19.98 -25.99 -8.96
N THR A 770 20.34 -25.59 -7.74
CA THR A 770 21.11 -26.39 -6.78
C THR A 770 20.19 -27.25 -5.92
N ALA A 771 20.26 -28.57 -6.11
CA ALA A 771 19.54 -29.53 -5.27
C ALA A 771 20.07 -29.54 -3.83
N ALA A 772 19.22 -29.16 -2.88
CA ALA A 772 19.42 -29.27 -1.44
C ALA A 772 18.45 -30.28 -0.81
N LYS A 773 18.72 -30.72 0.41
CA LYS A 773 17.82 -31.61 1.16
C LYS A 773 16.82 -30.81 1.99
N GLN A 774 15.64 -31.39 2.22
CA GLN A 774 14.67 -30.90 3.19
C GLN A 774 15.31 -30.80 4.58
N GLU A 775 15.35 -29.61 5.17
CA GLU A 775 15.82 -29.38 6.54
C GLU A 775 14.80 -29.83 7.59
N LYS A 776 13.52 -29.71 7.26
CA LYS A 776 12.37 -30.19 8.03
C LYS A 776 11.53 -31.09 7.12
N PRO A 777 10.99 -32.22 7.59
CA PRO A 777 10.17 -33.08 6.75
C PRO A 777 8.74 -32.53 6.61
N ILE A 778 8.15 -32.70 5.43
CA ILE A 778 6.81 -32.18 5.10
C ILE A 778 5.71 -32.88 5.92
N THR A 779 4.76 -32.10 6.45
CA THR A 779 3.51 -32.57 7.09
C THR A 779 2.29 -32.29 6.23
N VAL A 780 1.14 -32.93 6.49
CA VAL A 780 -0.10 -32.59 5.75
C VAL A 780 -0.63 -31.20 6.13
N ARG A 781 -0.39 -30.72 7.35
CA ARG A 781 -0.69 -29.32 7.71
C ARG A 781 0.05 -28.37 6.77
N MET A 782 1.36 -28.56 6.56
CA MET A 782 2.17 -27.73 5.64
C MET A 782 1.60 -27.71 4.22
N LEU A 783 1.01 -28.82 3.74
CA LEU A 783 0.34 -28.87 2.45
C LEU A 783 -0.95 -28.01 2.47
N LEU A 784 -1.83 -28.19 3.45
CA LEU A 784 -3.07 -27.39 3.57
C LEU A 784 -2.80 -25.90 3.82
N SER A 785 -1.70 -25.58 4.51
CA SER A 785 -1.27 -24.21 4.82
C SER A 785 -0.33 -23.59 3.79
N HIS A 786 -0.06 -24.27 2.66
CA HIS A 786 0.82 -23.76 1.59
C HIS A 786 2.26 -23.41 2.06
N THR A 787 2.76 -24.10 3.09
CA THR A 787 4.13 -23.93 3.63
C THR A 787 5.02 -25.14 3.41
N ALA A 788 4.63 -26.13 2.59
CA ALA A 788 5.49 -27.28 2.28
C ALA A 788 6.67 -26.95 1.34
N GLY A 789 6.65 -25.79 0.69
CA GLY A 789 7.76 -25.28 -0.14
C GLY A 789 7.57 -25.40 -1.66
N PHE A 790 6.39 -25.80 -2.14
CA PHE A 790 6.08 -25.84 -3.59
C PHE A 790 5.62 -24.48 -4.12
N GLY A 791 6.12 -24.11 -5.30
CA GLY A 791 5.56 -23.06 -6.18
C GLY A 791 4.69 -23.64 -7.31
N TYR A 792 4.28 -22.77 -8.24
CA TYR A 792 3.65 -23.11 -9.52
C TYR A 792 4.37 -22.40 -10.67
N SER A 793 4.51 -23.08 -11.80
CA SER A 793 5.17 -22.60 -13.04
C SER A 793 4.65 -21.27 -13.61
N PHE A 794 3.40 -20.90 -13.34
CA PHE A 794 2.82 -19.63 -13.81
C PHE A 794 3.11 -18.42 -12.90
N GLN A 795 3.69 -18.65 -11.72
CA GLN A 795 4.07 -17.60 -10.75
C GLN A 795 5.56 -17.58 -10.47
N ASP A 796 6.20 -18.74 -10.27
CA ASP A 796 7.62 -18.87 -9.92
C ASP A 796 8.44 -19.44 -11.10
N PRO A 797 9.39 -18.69 -11.68
CA PRO A 797 10.22 -19.16 -12.79
C PRO A 797 11.21 -20.27 -12.42
N ARG A 798 11.39 -20.58 -11.12
CA ARG A 798 12.13 -21.76 -10.65
C ARG A 798 11.38 -23.07 -10.94
N VAL A 799 10.08 -23.01 -11.25
CA VAL A 799 9.22 -24.18 -11.52
C VAL A 799 9.02 -24.36 -13.02
N GLN A 800 9.73 -25.31 -13.62
CA GLN A 800 9.76 -25.54 -15.08
C GLN A 800 8.92 -26.75 -15.52
N VAL A 801 7.78 -26.98 -14.87
CA VAL A 801 6.87 -28.12 -15.11
C VAL A 801 5.46 -27.59 -15.38
N ASN A 802 4.76 -28.05 -16.43
CA ASN A 802 3.39 -27.61 -16.69
C ASN A 802 2.38 -28.39 -15.83
N GLU A 803 2.09 -27.88 -14.64
CA GLU A 803 1.16 -28.56 -13.72
C GLU A 803 -0.32 -28.42 -14.09
N ILE A 804 -0.69 -27.35 -14.80
CA ILE A 804 -2.10 -27.01 -15.03
C ILE A 804 -2.80 -28.00 -15.98
N GLU A 805 -2.04 -28.65 -16.87
CA GLU A 805 -2.54 -29.78 -17.68
C GLU A 805 -2.96 -30.98 -16.80
N GLY A 806 -2.54 -31.02 -15.54
CA GLY A 806 -3.07 -31.89 -14.48
C GLY A 806 -2.75 -33.37 -14.63
N GLY A 807 -1.65 -33.71 -15.30
CA GLY A 807 -1.09 -35.06 -15.27
C GLY A 807 -0.42 -35.35 -13.92
N ALA A 808 -0.61 -36.54 -13.35
CA ALA A 808 0.03 -36.93 -12.08
C ALA A 808 1.56 -36.76 -12.11
N GLN A 809 2.18 -37.03 -13.26
CA GLN A 809 3.63 -36.89 -13.45
C GLN A 809 4.11 -35.45 -13.23
N ALA A 810 3.34 -34.43 -13.62
CA ALA A 810 3.70 -33.04 -13.37
C ALA A 810 3.78 -32.74 -11.86
N VAL A 811 2.78 -33.18 -11.08
CA VAL A 811 2.77 -33.06 -9.61
C VAL A 811 3.93 -33.85 -8.96
N MET A 812 4.30 -34.99 -9.55
CA MET A 812 5.47 -35.78 -9.14
C MET A 812 6.79 -35.06 -9.43
N ASP A 813 6.88 -34.30 -10.51
CA ASP A 813 8.11 -33.64 -10.96
C ASP A 813 8.30 -32.21 -10.43
N SER A 814 7.23 -31.50 -10.02
CA SER A 814 7.31 -30.14 -9.44
C SER A 814 8.33 -30.07 -8.29
N PRO A 815 9.36 -29.21 -8.35
CA PRO A 815 10.36 -29.10 -7.29
C PRO A 815 9.79 -28.44 -6.03
N LEU A 816 10.46 -28.65 -4.90
CA LEU A 816 10.36 -27.72 -3.78
C LEU A 816 11.26 -26.52 -4.10
N VAL A 817 10.74 -25.30 -4.07
CA VAL A 817 11.46 -24.06 -4.35
C VAL A 817 11.85 -23.31 -3.07
N ASN A 818 11.24 -23.68 -1.94
CA ASN A 818 11.60 -23.18 -0.60
C ASN A 818 11.72 -24.37 0.38
N GLN A 819 12.37 -24.17 1.53
CA GLN A 819 12.44 -25.22 2.57
C GLN A 819 11.07 -25.44 3.23
N PRO A 820 10.69 -26.69 3.58
CA PRO A 820 9.43 -26.95 4.27
C PRO A 820 9.32 -26.18 5.59
N GLY A 821 8.29 -25.34 5.70
CA GLY A 821 8.07 -24.46 6.84
C GLY A 821 9.13 -23.38 7.01
N SER A 822 9.68 -22.82 5.92
CA SER A 822 10.46 -21.56 5.95
C SER A 822 9.65 -20.34 5.51
N VAL A 823 8.79 -20.49 4.50
CA VAL A 823 7.87 -19.46 3.97
C VAL A 823 6.59 -20.11 3.45
N TRP A 824 5.53 -19.31 3.28
CA TRP A 824 4.36 -19.62 2.48
C TRP A 824 4.67 -19.46 0.99
N GLU A 825 4.18 -20.39 0.15
CA GLU A 825 4.37 -20.36 -1.30
C GLU A 825 3.16 -21.00 -2.03
N TYR A 826 2.74 -20.40 -3.15
CA TYR A 826 1.58 -20.92 -3.89
C TYR A 826 1.98 -21.97 -4.93
N GLY A 827 1.65 -23.23 -4.66
CA GLY A 827 2.05 -24.38 -5.48
C GLY A 827 1.15 -25.61 -5.32
N VAL A 828 1.57 -26.73 -5.91
CA VAL A 828 0.90 -28.07 -5.96
C VAL A 828 0.62 -28.74 -4.61
N ASN A 829 0.74 -28.03 -3.50
CA ASN A 829 0.53 -28.49 -2.13
C ASN A 829 -0.80 -29.28 -1.96
N LEU A 830 -1.90 -28.78 -2.53
CA LEU A 830 -3.22 -29.41 -2.44
C LEU A 830 -3.41 -30.58 -3.41
N ASP A 831 -2.65 -30.64 -4.50
CA ASP A 831 -2.61 -31.81 -5.38
C ASP A 831 -1.95 -33.00 -4.65
N TRP A 832 -0.86 -32.74 -3.92
CA TRP A 832 -0.25 -33.69 -2.99
C TRP A 832 -1.16 -34.10 -1.84
N ALA A 833 -1.91 -33.16 -1.24
CA ALA A 833 -2.93 -33.49 -0.24
C ALA A 833 -4.01 -34.42 -0.81
N GLY A 834 -4.44 -34.20 -2.06
CA GLY A 834 -5.35 -35.08 -2.79
C GLY A 834 -4.79 -36.49 -2.97
N ILE A 835 -3.52 -36.64 -3.39
CA ILE A 835 -2.84 -37.94 -3.52
C ILE A 835 -2.79 -38.69 -2.18
N ILE A 836 -2.53 -37.98 -1.08
CA ILE A 836 -2.54 -38.57 0.27
C ILE A 836 -3.95 -39.03 0.66
N VAL A 837 -5.00 -38.24 0.38
CA VAL A 837 -6.40 -38.63 0.58
C VAL A 837 -6.75 -39.90 -0.20
N GLU A 838 -6.37 -39.99 -1.49
CA GLU A 838 -6.61 -41.19 -2.31
C GLU A 838 -5.97 -42.44 -1.70
N ARG A 839 -4.69 -42.35 -1.29
CA ARG A 839 -3.93 -43.47 -0.73
C ARG A 839 -4.44 -43.92 0.64
N VAL A 840 -4.93 -42.98 1.46
CA VAL A 840 -5.46 -43.28 2.82
C VAL A 840 -6.90 -43.78 2.77
N ALA A 841 -7.70 -43.33 1.79
CA ALA A 841 -9.06 -43.80 1.59
C ALA A 841 -9.17 -45.09 0.76
N GLY A 842 -8.18 -45.38 -0.08
CA GLY A 842 -8.18 -46.52 -0.99
C GLY A 842 -9.09 -46.35 -2.21
N VAL A 843 -9.50 -45.12 -2.53
CA VAL A 843 -10.41 -44.77 -3.64
C VAL A 843 -9.96 -43.46 -4.32
N LYS A 844 -10.35 -43.27 -5.58
CA LYS A 844 -10.12 -42.02 -6.32
C LYS A 844 -10.75 -40.80 -5.61
N LEU A 845 -10.11 -39.64 -5.71
CA LEU A 845 -10.49 -38.42 -5.00
C LEU A 845 -11.92 -37.97 -5.35
N GLY A 846 -12.30 -38.11 -6.63
CA GLY A 846 -13.66 -37.83 -7.10
C GLY A 846 -14.73 -38.76 -6.51
N VAL A 847 -14.40 -40.03 -6.25
CA VAL A 847 -15.29 -40.99 -5.58
C VAL A 847 -15.44 -40.61 -4.11
N TYR A 848 -14.34 -40.25 -3.45
CA TYR A 848 -14.35 -39.78 -2.07
C TYR A 848 -15.20 -38.52 -1.90
N PHE A 849 -14.96 -37.49 -2.72
CA PHE A 849 -15.75 -36.25 -2.70
C PHE A 849 -17.24 -36.53 -2.95
N LYS A 850 -17.56 -37.38 -3.92
CA LYS A 850 -18.95 -37.72 -4.26
C LYS A 850 -19.70 -38.33 -3.09
N GLU A 851 -19.11 -39.33 -2.43
CA GLU A 851 -19.79 -40.07 -1.35
C GLU A 851 -19.73 -39.38 0.02
N HIS A 852 -18.64 -38.67 0.34
CA HIS A 852 -18.42 -38.08 1.67
C HIS A 852 -18.65 -36.56 1.76
N ILE A 853 -18.77 -35.85 0.64
CA ILE A 853 -19.01 -34.40 0.61
C ILE A 853 -20.27 -34.07 -0.21
N PHE A 854 -20.25 -34.34 -1.52
CA PHE A 854 -21.31 -33.87 -2.43
C PHE A 854 -22.68 -34.51 -2.12
N LYS A 855 -22.74 -35.83 -1.93
CA LYS A 855 -23.96 -36.57 -1.61
C LYS A 855 -24.58 -36.16 -0.26
N PRO A 856 -23.83 -36.03 0.85
CA PRO A 856 -24.33 -35.41 2.09
C PRO A 856 -24.91 -34.00 1.91
N LEU A 857 -24.31 -33.17 1.05
CA LEU A 857 -24.75 -31.79 0.79
C LEU A 857 -25.87 -31.68 -0.26
N GLY A 858 -26.26 -32.78 -0.92
CA GLY A 858 -27.23 -32.75 -2.02
C GLY A 858 -26.72 -32.04 -3.28
N ILE A 859 -25.42 -32.15 -3.56
CA ILE A 859 -24.75 -31.73 -4.81
C ILE A 859 -24.73 -32.92 -5.79
N GLN A 860 -25.01 -32.65 -7.06
CA GLN A 860 -25.07 -33.62 -8.16
C GLN A 860 -24.06 -33.27 -9.28
N ASP A 861 -23.96 -31.98 -9.62
CA ASP A 861 -23.19 -31.47 -10.77
C ASP A 861 -21.85 -30.85 -10.34
N ALA A 862 -21.04 -31.66 -9.66
CA ALA A 862 -19.65 -31.36 -9.33
C ALA A 862 -18.77 -32.60 -9.52
N ALA A 863 -17.77 -32.52 -10.41
CA ALA A 863 -16.96 -33.67 -10.81
C ALA A 863 -15.58 -33.27 -11.35
N PHE A 864 -14.62 -34.20 -11.33
CA PHE A 864 -13.33 -34.04 -12.00
C PHE A 864 -13.46 -34.30 -13.50
N VAL A 865 -14.19 -35.36 -13.90
CA VAL A 865 -14.63 -35.59 -15.27
C VAL A 865 -16.09 -35.12 -15.35
N PRO A 866 -16.39 -34.00 -16.06
CA PRO A 866 -17.77 -33.52 -16.18
C PRO A 866 -18.61 -34.48 -17.03
N SER A 867 -19.90 -34.61 -16.67
CA SER A 867 -20.85 -35.45 -17.42
C SER A 867 -21.14 -34.89 -18.82
N LYS A 868 -21.91 -35.62 -19.63
CA LYS A 868 -22.32 -35.13 -20.97
C LYS A 868 -23.19 -33.89 -20.88
N GLU A 869 -24.02 -33.83 -19.84
CA GLU A 869 -24.93 -32.72 -19.51
C GLU A 869 -24.13 -31.50 -19.03
N MET A 870 -23.14 -31.72 -18.14
CA MET A 870 -22.21 -30.68 -17.69
C MET A 870 -21.39 -30.12 -18.88
N LYS A 871 -20.83 -30.98 -19.74
CA LYS A 871 -20.08 -30.58 -20.95
C LYS A 871 -20.98 -29.82 -21.96
N ALA A 872 -22.28 -30.10 -22.01
CA ALA A 872 -23.22 -29.46 -22.94
C ALA A 872 -23.67 -28.05 -22.50
N ASN A 873 -23.65 -27.75 -21.19
CA ASN A 873 -23.92 -26.41 -20.66
C ASN A 873 -22.66 -25.83 -19.97
N MET A 874 -21.49 -25.98 -20.61
CA MET A 874 -20.22 -25.47 -20.09
C MET A 874 -19.87 -24.12 -20.72
N VAL A 875 -19.32 -23.21 -19.91
CA VAL A 875 -18.80 -21.92 -20.39
C VAL A 875 -17.46 -22.10 -21.13
N THR A 876 -17.27 -21.35 -22.22
CA THR A 876 -16.02 -21.33 -23.00
C THR A 876 -14.90 -20.67 -22.19
N MET A 877 -13.65 -21.11 -22.40
CA MET A 877 -12.48 -20.42 -21.83
C MET A 877 -12.13 -19.19 -22.67
N HIS A 878 -11.83 -18.08 -22.00
CA HIS A 878 -11.48 -16.83 -22.68
C HIS A 878 -10.13 -16.30 -22.21
N ARG A 879 -9.46 -15.55 -23.08
CA ARG A 879 -8.29 -14.73 -22.72
C ARG A 879 -8.55 -13.26 -23.04
N ARG A 880 -8.20 -12.38 -22.10
CA ARG A 880 -8.07 -10.94 -22.37
C ARG A 880 -6.67 -10.62 -22.90
N ASP A 881 -6.60 -9.80 -23.94
CA ASP A 881 -5.35 -9.23 -24.48
C ASP A 881 -4.92 -7.95 -23.73
N VAL A 882 -3.79 -7.35 -24.13
CA VAL A 882 -3.24 -6.16 -23.45
C VAL A 882 -4.00 -4.87 -23.81
N GLU A 883 -4.71 -4.89 -24.93
CA GLU A 883 -5.67 -3.87 -25.38
C GLU A 883 -6.98 -3.93 -24.59
N GLY A 884 -7.21 -4.99 -23.81
CA GLY A 884 -8.35 -5.17 -22.92
C GLY A 884 -9.54 -5.94 -23.52
N SER A 885 -9.39 -6.46 -24.74
CA SER A 885 -10.39 -7.20 -25.51
C SER A 885 -10.34 -8.72 -25.22
N LEU A 886 -11.48 -9.39 -25.37
CA LEU A 886 -11.66 -10.82 -25.11
C LEU A 886 -11.62 -11.67 -26.39
N SER A 887 -10.92 -12.80 -26.30
CA SER A 887 -10.87 -13.86 -27.30
C SER A 887 -11.25 -15.20 -26.67
N GLU A 888 -11.93 -16.09 -27.41
CA GLU A 888 -12.12 -17.49 -26.99
C GLU A 888 -10.80 -18.26 -27.20
N ILE A 889 -10.48 -19.17 -26.28
CA ILE A 889 -9.28 -20.02 -26.33
C ILE A 889 -9.61 -21.47 -25.94
N GLU A 890 -8.69 -22.38 -26.26
CA GLU A 890 -8.78 -23.77 -25.78
C GLU A 890 -8.82 -23.86 -24.24
N PRO A 891 -9.50 -24.86 -23.66
CA PRO A 891 -9.56 -25.05 -22.21
C PRO A 891 -8.17 -25.24 -21.59
N VAL A 892 -7.79 -24.31 -20.71
CA VAL A 892 -6.52 -24.32 -19.93
C VAL A 892 -6.31 -25.64 -19.15
N TYR A 893 -7.39 -26.31 -18.75
CA TYR A 893 -7.36 -27.69 -18.27
C TYR A 893 -8.20 -28.58 -19.21
N LEU A 894 -7.52 -29.27 -20.12
CA LEU A 894 -8.14 -30.03 -21.22
C LEU A 894 -8.34 -31.53 -20.90
N ALA A 895 -7.47 -32.12 -20.08
CA ALA A 895 -7.37 -33.58 -19.91
C ALA A 895 -8.67 -34.31 -19.49
N PRO A 896 -9.55 -33.76 -18.62
CA PRO A 896 -10.82 -34.42 -18.27
C PRO A 896 -11.91 -34.26 -19.35
N LEU A 897 -11.76 -33.27 -20.24
CA LEU A 897 -12.73 -33.00 -21.30
C LEU A 897 -12.61 -34.04 -22.44
N THR A 898 -11.42 -34.58 -22.68
CA THR A 898 -11.13 -35.62 -23.68
C THR A 898 -11.36 -37.06 -23.19
N VAL A 899 -11.79 -37.26 -21.94
CA VAL A 899 -12.20 -38.58 -21.41
C VAL A 899 -13.53 -39.01 -22.03
N GLU A 900 -13.51 -40.16 -22.73
CA GLU A 900 -14.69 -40.81 -23.32
C GLU A 900 -14.98 -42.19 -22.72
N THR A 901 -13.97 -42.86 -22.15
CA THR A 901 -14.05 -44.23 -21.63
C THR A 901 -13.68 -44.32 -20.16
N LYS A 902 -14.20 -45.34 -19.46
CA LYS A 902 -13.87 -45.60 -18.05
C LYS A 902 -12.39 -45.91 -17.82
N GLU A 903 -11.72 -46.53 -18.79
CA GLU A 903 -10.28 -46.82 -18.68
C GLU A 903 -9.43 -45.54 -18.74
N GLN A 904 -9.88 -44.51 -19.47
CA GLN A 904 -9.27 -43.18 -19.42
C GLN A 904 -9.59 -42.47 -18.09
N GLU A 905 -10.83 -42.56 -17.60
CA GLU A 905 -11.26 -41.99 -16.30
C GLU A 905 -10.46 -42.59 -15.12
N GLU A 906 -10.28 -43.91 -15.09
CA GLU A 906 -9.49 -44.61 -14.07
C GLU A 906 -7.99 -44.25 -14.11
N LYS A 907 -7.46 -43.92 -15.30
CA LYS A 907 -6.06 -43.45 -15.47
C LYS A 907 -5.88 -41.96 -15.22
N LEU A 908 -6.92 -41.14 -15.33
CA LEU A 908 -6.85 -39.69 -15.11
C LEU A 908 -6.41 -39.38 -13.66
N HIS A 909 -5.60 -38.34 -13.50
CA HIS A 909 -5.27 -37.79 -12.19
C HIS A 909 -6.34 -36.78 -11.75
N HIS A 910 -6.85 -36.94 -10.53
CA HIS A 910 -7.83 -36.04 -9.94
C HIS A 910 -7.09 -34.94 -9.17
N ALA A 911 -6.69 -33.88 -9.89
CA ALA A 911 -5.85 -32.80 -9.36
C ALA A 911 -6.51 -32.05 -8.18
N GLY A 912 -6.15 -32.40 -6.94
CA GLY A 912 -6.75 -31.85 -5.72
C GLY A 912 -6.56 -30.34 -5.53
N GLY A 913 -5.68 -29.72 -6.30
CA GLY A 913 -5.42 -28.30 -6.32
C GLY A 913 -6.22 -27.50 -7.35
N HIS A 914 -6.78 -28.12 -8.40
CA HIS A 914 -7.49 -27.37 -9.47
C HIS A 914 -8.53 -28.15 -10.30
N GLY A 915 -8.79 -29.42 -10.00
CA GLY A 915 -9.37 -30.36 -10.96
C GLY A 915 -10.90 -30.40 -11.11
N LEU A 916 -11.69 -29.66 -10.33
CA LEU A 916 -13.16 -29.73 -10.42
C LEU A 916 -13.77 -28.83 -11.50
N TYR A 917 -14.85 -29.35 -12.09
CA TYR A 917 -15.89 -28.59 -12.78
C TYR A 917 -17.16 -28.63 -11.93
N ALA A 918 -17.87 -27.52 -11.80
CA ALA A 918 -19.11 -27.45 -11.04
C ALA A 918 -20.00 -26.28 -11.47
N LYS A 919 -21.28 -26.35 -11.10
CA LYS A 919 -22.21 -25.21 -11.15
C LYS A 919 -21.98 -24.31 -9.91
N PRO A 920 -21.84 -22.97 -10.05
CA PRO A 920 -21.67 -22.06 -8.90
C PRO A 920 -22.83 -22.15 -7.88
N LYS A 921 -24.06 -22.35 -8.36
CA LYS A 921 -25.27 -22.55 -7.55
C LYS A 921 -25.27 -23.85 -6.72
N GLU A 922 -24.49 -24.85 -7.14
CA GLU A 922 -24.25 -26.07 -6.34
C GLU A 922 -23.10 -25.86 -5.35
N TYR A 923 -22.02 -25.20 -5.78
CA TYR A 923 -20.82 -24.98 -4.98
C TYR A 923 -21.09 -24.20 -3.67
N VAL A 924 -22.02 -23.23 -3.68
CA VAL A 924 -22.41 -22.50 -2.45
C VAL A 924 -22.98 -23.41 -1.34
N LYS A 925 -23.44 -24.63 -1.64
CA LYS A 925 -23.87 -25.61 -0.62
C LYS A 925 -22.71 -26.05 0.27
N ILE A 926 -21.48 -26.11 -0.27
CA ILE A 926 -20.25 -26.40 0.49
C ILE A 926 -19.97 -25.24 1.46
N LEU A 927 -20.07 -24.01 0.95
CA LEU A 927 -19.83 -22.79 1.72
C LEU A 927 -20.87 -22.63 2.84
N ALA A 928 -22.15 -22.91 2.56
CA ALA A 928 -23.23 -22.90 3.53
C ALA A 928 -23.05 -23.96 4.64
N ALA A 929 -22.43 -25.10 4.35
CA ALA A 929 -22.09 -26.08 5.39
C ALA A 929 -20.95 -25.59 6.31
N LEU A 930 -20.00 -24.80 5.80
CA LEU A 930 -18.94 -24.17 6.61
C LEU A 930 -19.45 -22.97 7.44
N LEU A 931 -20.48 -22.25 6.97
CA LEU A 931 -21.23 -21.28 7.79
C LEU A 931 -21.94 -21.92 8.98
N ASN A 932 -22.25 -23.22 8.90
CA ASN A 932 -23.00 -24.01 9.86
C ASN A 932 -22.15 -25.15 10.45
N ASP A 933 -20.89 -24.84 10.76
CA ASP A 933 -20.01 -25.68 11.58
C ASP A 933 -19.85 -27.13 11.07
N GLY A 934 -19.87 -27.27 9.74
CA GLY A 934 -19.68 -28.52 9.01
C GLY A 934 -20.97 -29.27 8.70
N THR A 935 -22.15 -28.66 8.88
CA THR A 935 -23.46 -29.29 8.66
C THR A 935 -24.28 -28.55 7.60
N SER A 936 -24.81 -29.26 6.61
CA SER A 936 -25.70 -28.68 5.60
C SER A 936 -27.00 -28.17 6.23
N PRO A 937 -27.37 -26.88 6.06
CA PRO A 937 -28.64 -26.36 6.56
C PRO A 937 -29.86 -26.87 5.78
N THR A 938 -29.67 -27.38 4.54
CA THR A 938 -30.77 -27.83 3.66
C THR A 938 -31.00 -29.33 3.70
N THR A 939 -29.97 -30.14 3.95
CA THR A 939 -30.06 -31.62 3.97
C THR A 939 -29.83 -32.23 5.35
N GLY A 940 -29.30 -31.46 6.32
CA GLY A 940 -28.83 -31.99 7.60
C GLY A 940 -27.57 -32.86 7.52
N GLY A 941 -27.00 -33.06 6.32
CA GLY A 941 -25.80 -33.86 6.10
C GLY A 941 -24.57 -33.18 6.69
N LYS A 942 -23.88 -33.87 7.60
CA LYS A 942 -22.67 -33.38 8.26
C LYS A 942 -21.41 -33.86 7.54
N ILE A 943 -20.60 -32.91 7.09
CA ILE A 943 -19.31 -33.14 6.42
C ILE A 943 -18.10 -32.99 7.36
N LEU A 944 -18.18 -32.16 8.40
CA LEU A 944 -17.12 -31.94 9.39
C LEU A 944 -17.71 -31.64 10.77
N LYS A 945 -16.89 -31.71 11.83
CA LYS A 945 -17.20 -31.26 13.19
C LYS A 945 -16.99 -29.74 13.36
N PRO A 946 -17.72 -29.07 14.28
CA PRO A 946 -17.53 -27.66 14.60
C PRO A 946 -16.09 -27.29 14.98
N GLU A 947 -15.43 -28.15 15.76
CA GLU A 947 -14.05 -27.95 16.21
C GLU A 947 -13.07 -28.01 15.02
N THR A 948 -13.32 -28.91 14.07
CA THR A 948 -12.54 -29.06 12.84
C THR A 948 -12.80 -27.91 11.86
N VAL A 949 -14.03 -27.41 11.77
CA VAL A 949 -14.32 -26.18 11.00
C VAL A 949 -13.70 -24.96 11.67
N ASN A 950 -13.64 -24.87 12.99
CA ASN A 950 -12.93 -23.79 13.66
C ASN A 950 -11.44 -23.77 13.28
N SER A 951 -10.75 -24.91 13.28
CA SER A 951 -9.33 -24.96 12.88
C SER A 951 -9.07 -24.66 11.41
N MET A 952 -10.08 -24.77 10.52
CA MET A 952 -9.97 -24.25 9.15
C MET A 952 -9.89 -22.72 9.10
N PHE A 953 -10.52 -22.04 10.06
CA PHE A 953 -10.56 -20.58 10.20
C PHE A 953 -9.62 -20.09 11.34
N GLU A 954 -8.53 -20.81 11.60
CA GLU A 954 -7.42 -20.36 12.44
C GLU A 954 -6.23 -20.02 11.54
N ASN A 955 -5.53 -18.90 11.77
CA ASN A 955 -4.34 -18.56 10.99
C ASN A 955 -3.20 -19.55 11.30
N GLN A 956 -2.81 -20.33 10.29
CA GLN A 956 -1.75 -21.33 10.37
C GLN A 956 -0.33 -20.73 10.23
N ILE A 957 -0.23 -19.46 9.83
CA ILE A 957 1.03 -18.71 9.61
C ILE A 957 1.05 -17.35 10.34
N PRO A 958 0.84 -17.31 11.67
CA PRO A 958 0.80 -16.04 12.44
C PRO A 958 2.14 -15.29 12.47
N ASP A 959 3.22 -15.93 12.06
CA ASP A 959 4.58 -15.41 11.92
C ASP A 959 4.86 -14.74 10.56
N GLN A 960 3.94 -14.83 9.59
CA GLN A 960 4.11 -14.32 8.22
C GLN A 960 2.97 -13.34 7.83
N PRO A 961 2.87 -12.16 8.47
CA PRO A 961 1.70 -11.27 8.36
C PRO A 961 1.48 -10.60 6.99
N ASP A 962 2.46 -10.63 6.08
CA ASP A 962 2.44 -9.91 4.79
C ASP A 962 2.74 -10.84 3.58
N PHE A 963 2.52 -12.14 3.76
CA PHE A 963 2.91 -13.18 2.79
C PHE A 963 2.34 -12.98 1.37
N ALA A 964 1.12 -12.46 1.24
CA ALA A 964 0.46 -12.18 -0.03
C ALA A 964 0.43 -10.68 -0.36
N ARG A 965 1.42 -9.91 0.12
CA ARG A 965 1.69 -8.51 -0.32
C ARG A 965 2.96 -8.36 -1.18
N ASN A 966 3.82 -9.36 -1.18
CA ASN A 966 5.13 -9.34 -1.86
C ASN A 966 5.18 -10.34 -3.01
N VAL A 967 4.06 -10.54 -3.72
CA VAL A 967 3.97 -11.47 -4.86
C VAL A 967 4.87 -10.94 -6.01
N PRO A 968 5.79 -11.74 -6.55
CA PRO A 968 6.66 -11.33 -7.66
C PRO A 968 5.86 -11.15 -8.96
N ALA A 969 6.50 -10.56 -9.97
CA ALA A 969 5.94 -10.51 -11.32
C ALA A 969 5.67 -11.94 -11.84
N PRO A 970 4.51 -12.20 -12.46
CA PRO A 970 4.10 -13.55 -12.84
C PRO A 970 5.00 -14.15 -13.93
N ALA A 971 5.49 -15.38 -13.69
CA ALA A 971 6.29 -16.12 -14.67
C ALA A 971 5.55 -16.39 -16.01
N ILE A 972 4.22 -16.50 -15.99
CA ILE A 972 3.39 -16.60 -17.21
C ILE A 972 2.28 -15.54 -17.18
N PRO A 973 2.55 -14.32 -17.71
CA PRO A 973 1.58 -13.21 -17.73
C PRO A 973 0.27 -13.52 -18.48
N ALA A 974 0.29 -14.47 -19.42
CA ALA A 974 -0.91 -14.92 -20.15
C ALA A 974 -1.91 -15.72 -19.29
N LEU A 975 -1.51 -16.14 -18.08
CA LEU A 975 -2.34 -16.91 -17.14
C LEU A 975 -2.66 -16.15 -15.85
N THR A 976 -1.84 -15.17 -15.47
CA THR A 976 -2.07 -14.34 -14.28
C THR A 976 -1.42 -12.96 -14.44
N ASN A 977 -2.15 -11.91 -14.05
CA ASN A 977 -1.65 -10.55 -13.92
C ASN A 977 -0.81 -10.41 -12.65
N HIS A 978 0.04 -9.39 -12.60
CA HIS A 978 0.62 -8.96 -11.33
C HIS A 978 -0.48 -8.33 -10.46
N THR A 979 -0.74 -8.91 -9.30
CA THR A 979 -1.77 -8.46 -8.36
C THR A 979 -1.14 -8.31 -6.98
N PRO A 980 -0.65 -7.11 -6.60
CA PRO A 980 0.16 -6.91 -5.38
C PRO A 980 -0.55 -7.33 -4.09
N GLU A 981 -1.87 -7.14 -4.00
CA GLU A 981 -2.71 -7.69 -2.92
C GLU A 981 -4.09 -8.02 -3.50
N LEU A 982 -4.55 -9.27 -3.32
CA LEU A 982 -5.81 -9.76 -3.93
C LEU A 982 -7.07 -9.12 -3.32
N TYR A 983 -7.00 -8.67 -2.08
CA TYR A 983 -8.11 -8.05 -1.36
C TYR A 983 -7.56 -6.96 -0.42
N PRO A 984 -7.25 -5.76 -0.94
CA PRO A 984 -6.60 -4.71 -0.17
C PRO A 984 -7.50 -4.20 0.96
N GLN A 985 -6.93 -4.09 2.16
CA GLN A 985 -7.62 -3.63 3.36
C GLN A 985 -7.01 -2.32 3.89
N GLU A 986 -7.85 -1.38 4.29
CA GLU A 986 -7.40 -0.09 4.82
C GLU A 986 -6.53 -0.28 6.07
N GLY A 987 -5.40 0.42 6.13
CA GLY A 987 -4.42 0.29 7.22
C GLY A 987 -3.44 -0.88 7.05
N ASN A 988 -3.53 -1.67 5.98
CA ASN A 988 -2.65 -2.80 5.69
C ASN A 988 -2.57 -3.83 6.86
N PRO A 989 -3.70 -4.29 7.42
CA PRO A 989 -3.72 -5.24 8.54
C PRO A 989 -3.04 -6.57 8.16
N PRO A 990 -2.47 -7.33 9.13
CA PRO A 990 -1.93 -8.66 8.89
C PRO A 990 -2.89 -9.57 8.12
N GLN A 991 -2.36 -10.24 7.10
CA GLN A 991 -3.02 -11.32 6.38
C GLN A 991 -2.87 -12.62 7.18
N GLY A 992 -3.77 -13.57 6.95
CA GLY A 992 -3.61 -14.94 7.46
C GLY A 992 -3.91 -15.99 6.40
N TRP A 993 -3.52 -17.23 6.66
CA TRP A 993 -3.91 -18.38 5.85
C TRP A 993 -4.49 -19.46 6.75
N GLY A 994 -5.72 -19.89 6.44
CA GLY A 994 -6.41 -20.97 7.13
C GLY A 994 -5.96 -22.34 6.63
N LEU A 995 -6.81 -23.36 6.78
CA LEU A 995 -6.61 -24.62 6.08
C LEU A 995 -7.25 -24.50 4.68
N SER A 996 -6.41 -24.18 3.69
CA SER A 996 -6.72 -24.06 2.24
C SER A 996 -7.30 -22.72 1.72
N PHE A 997 -7.31 -21.62 2.49
CA PHE A 997 -7.78 -20.31 2.00
C PHE A 997 -7.18 -19.14 2.76
N LEU A 998 -7.26 -17.94 2.17
CA LEU A 998 -6.77 -16.71 2.79
C LEU A 998 -7.78 -16.21 3.84
N LEU A 999 -7.29 -15.74 4.98
CA LEU A 999 -8.07 -15.17 6.08
C LEU A 999 -7.89 -13.65 6.13
N THR A 1000 -9.00 -12.93 6.08
CA THR A 1000 -9.04 -11.50 6.45
C THR A 1000 -9.03 -11.38 7.97
N LEU A 1001 -7.91 -10.92 8.58
CA LEU A 1001 -7.80 -10.86 10.06
C LEU A 1001 -8.42 -9.59 10.67
N ALA A 1002 -8.89 -8.66 9.83
CA ALA A 1002 -9.67 -7.49 10.19
C ALA A 1002 -10.87 -7.35 9.22
N PRO A 1003 -11.89 -6.52 9.54
CA PRO A 1003 -13.02 -6.29 8.63
C PRO A 1003 -12.61 -5.71 7.26
N GLY A 1004 -13.35 -6.07 6.22
CA GLY A 1004 -13.10 -5.63 4.83
C GLY A 1004 -13.98 -4.43 4.43
N ALA A 1005 -13.48 -3.62 3.49
CA ALA A 1005 -14.17 -2.41 3.02
C ALA A 1005 -15.51 -2.66 2.26
N THR A 1006 -15.81 -3.91 1.91
CA THR A 1006 -17.14 -4.31 1.40
C THR A 1006 -18.20 -4.42 2.49
N GLY A 1007 -17.82 -4.48 3.77
CA GLY A 1007 -18.71 -4.78 4.91
C GLY A 1007 -18.52 -6.19 5.50
N ARG A 1008 -17.70 -7.02 4.83
CA ARG A 1008 -17.18 -8.32 5.30
C ARG A 1008 -16.59 -8.24 6.71
N GLY A 1009 -16.96 -9.16 7.58
CA GLY A 1009 -16.46 -9.31 8.95
C GLY A 1009 -15.00 -9.75 9.04
N ALA A 1010 -14.47 -9.80 10.26
CA ALA A 1010 -13.17 -10.36 10.51
C ALA A 1010 -13.20 -11.90 10.43
N ASN A 1011 -12.03 -12.51 10.32
CA ASN A 1011 -11.83 -13.94 10.14
C ASN A 1011 -12.64 -14.57 8.98
N THR A 1012 -12.97 -13.79 7.95
CA THR A 1012 -13.62 -14.32 6.75
C THR A 1012 -12.58 -15.03 5.89
N GLY A 1013 -12.85 -16.31 5.61
CA GLY A 1013 -12.06 -17.15 4.72
C GLY A 1013 -12.50 -16.99 3.26
N PHE A 1014 -11.55 -16.78 2.36
CA PHE A 1014 -11.83 -16.59 0.93
C PHE A 1014 -10.68 -17.12 0.05
N TRP A 1015 -11.01 -17.60 -1.14
CA TRP A 1015 -10.00 -17.92 -2.16
C TRP A 1015 -10.57 -17.86 -3.58
N ALA A 1016 -9.73 -18.15 -4.57
CA ALA A 1016 -10.02 -17.91 -5.97
C ALA A 1016 -9.75 -19.13 -6.89
N GLY A 1017 -10.33 -19.08 -8.09
CA GLY A 1017 -10.01 -19.93 -9.23
C GLY A 1017 -9.31 -19.11 -10.32
N LEU A 1018 -8.34 -19.73 -11.02
CA LEU A 1018 -7.46 -19.08 -12.00
C LEU A 1018 -8.23 -18.28 -13.07
N ALA A 1019 -9.37 -18.78 -13.54
CA ALA A 1019 -10.18 -18.13 -14.57
C ALA A 1019 -11.09 -17.00 -14.02
N ASN A 1020 -10.64 -16.31 -12.96
CA ASN A 1020 -11.35 -15.26 -12.21
C ASN A 1020 -12.69 -15.72 -11.60
N LEU A 1021 -12.61 -16.77 -10.78
CA LEU A 1021 -13.67 -17.12 -9.82
C LEU A 1021 -13.25 -16.69 -8.42
N PHE A 1022 -14.17 -16.18 -7.59
CA PHE A 1022 -13.86 -15.76 -6.22
C PHE A 1022 -14.98 -16.18 -5.26
N TYR A 1023 -14.66 -16.86 -4.17
CA TYR A 1023 -15.61 -17.27 -3.13
C TYR A 1023 -15.17 -16.78 -1.74
N TRP A 1024 -16.13 -16.57 -0.84
CA TRP A 1024 -15.89 -16.21 0.56
C TRP A 1024 -16.89 -16.89 1.50
N VAL A 1025 -16.49 -17.02 2.78
CA VAL A 1025 -17.28 -17.61 3.87
C VAL A 1025 -17.11 -16.75 5.13
N ASP A 1026 -18.04 -15.83 5.37
CA ASP A 1026 -18.05 -14.96 6.54
C ASP A 1026 -18.89 -15.61 7.65
N ARG A 1027 -18.21 -16.23 8.62
CA ARG A 1027 -18.84 -16.90 9.75
C ARG A 1027 -19.36 -15.92 10.81
N GLU A 1028 -18.87 -14.68 10.85
CA GLU A 1028 -19.33 -13.63 11.78
C GLU A 1028 -20.69 -13.06 11.33
N LYS A 1029 -20.73 -12.48 10.13
CA LYS A 1029 -21.96 -11.94 9.51
C LYS A 1029 -22.92 -13.05 9.05
N GLY A 1030 -22.42 -14.28 8.88
CA GLY A 1030 -23.20 -15.46 8.55
C GLY A 1030 -23.62 -15.56 7.10
N VAL A 1031 -22.74 -15.14 6.18
CA VAL A 1031 -22.99 -15.05 4.74
C VAL A 1031 -21.81 -15.60 3.96
N ALA A 1032 -22.11 -16.31 2.87
CA ALA A 1032 -21.12 -16.84 1.96
C ALA A 1032 -21.58 -16.64 0.51
N GLY A 1033 -20.64 -16.69 -0.43
CA GLY A 1033 -20.98 -16.56 -1.83
C GLY A 1033 -19.83 -16.89 -2.77
N ILE A 1034 -20.15 -16.89 -4.05
CA ILE A 1034 -19.23 -17.05 -5.16
C ILE A 1034 -19.63 -16.16 -6.33
N ILE A 1035 -18.63 -15.58 -7.00
CA ILE A 1035 -18.75 -15.10 -8.38
C ILE A 1035 -17.89 -15.99 -9.29
N ALA A 1036 -18.41 -16.28 -10.49
CA ALA A 1036 -17.76 -17.15 -11.46
C ALA A 1036 -17.65 -16.46 -12.82
N GLY A 1037 -16.41 -16.17 -13.23
CA GLY A 1037 -16.03 -15.93 -14.62
C GLY A 1037 -15.30 -17.14 -15.22
N GLN A 1038 -14.96 -17.05 -16.51
CA GLN A 1038 -14.11 -18.04 -17.19
C GLN A 1038 -13.09 -17.33 -18.12
N VAL A 1039 -12.35 -16.39 -17.54
CA VAL A 1039 -11.40 -15.50 -18.24
C VAL A 1039 -10.02 -15.62 -17.61
N VAL A 1040 -8.97 -15.76 -18.41
CA VAL A 1040 -7.57 -15.52 -18.03
C VAL A 1040 -7.02 -14.25 -18.71
N PRO A 1041 -5.94 -13.61 -18.23
CA PRO A 1041 -5.21 -13.89 -17.00
C PRO A 1041 -6.03 -13.71 -15.71
N PHE A 1042 -5.66 -14.46 -14.67
CA PHE A 1042 -6.11 -14.22 -13.30
C PHE A 1042 -5.81 -12.78 -12.85
N GLY A 1043 -6.66 -12.20 -12.01
CA GLY A 1043 -6.56 -10.79 -11.63
C GLY A 1043 -7.15 -9.87 -12.71
N ASP A 1044 -8.23 -10.29 -13.35
CA ASP A 1044 -8.97 -9.48 -14.33
C ASP A 1044 -9.67 -8.31 -13.62
N ALA A 1045 -9.31 -7.07 -14.00
CA ALA A 1045 -9.81 -5.87 -13.32
C ALA A 1045 -11.33 -5.67 -13.43
N LYS A 1046 -11.98 -6.15 -14.52
CA LYS A 1046 -13.44 -6.07 -14.69
C LYS A 1046 -14.14 -7.04 -13.74
N ILE A 1047 -13.63 -8.27 -13.64
CA ILE A 1047 -14.24 -9.32 -12.79
C ILE A 1047 -13.91 -9.11 -11.31
N LEU A 1048 -12.69 -8.65 -10.96
CA LEU A 1048 -12.36 -8.20 -9.60
C LEU A 1048 -13.24 -7.02 -9.16
N GLY A 1049 -13.45 -6.04 -10.03
CA GLY A 1049 -14.36 -4.92 -9.76
C GLY A 1049 -15.81 -5.39 -9.56
N ALA A 1050 -16.30 -6.29 -10.42
CA ALA A 1050 -17.63 -6.89 -10.28
C ALA A 1050 -17.77 -7.68 -8.96
N TRP A 1051 -16.76 -8.47 -8.59
CA TRP A 1051 -16.72 -9.21 -7.33
C TRP A 1051 -16.86 -8.30 -6.12
N PHE A 1052 -15.99 -7.30 -6.01
CA PHE A 1052 -15.92 -6.41 -4.86
C PHE A 1052 -17.20 -5.58 -4.68
N LEU A 1053 -17.75 -5.06 -5.79
CA LEU A 1053 -19.01 -4.31 -5.78
C LEU A 1053 -20.21 -5.20 -5.48
N ALA A 1054 -20.28 -6.41 -6.03
CA ALA A 1054 -21.38 -7.34 -5.80
C ALA A 1054 -21.36 -7.92 -4.38
N GLU A 1055 -20.17 -8.23 -3.83
CA GLU A 1055 -20.00 -8.56 -2.41
C GLU A 1055 -20.50 -7.41 -1.53
N LYS A 1056 -20.05 -6.17 -1.81
CA LYS A 1056 -20.51 -4.99 -1.04
C LYS A 1056 -22.03 -4.82 -1.11
N ALA A 1057 -22.65 -5.02 -2.26
CA ALA A 1057 -24.10 -4.95 -2.41
C ALA A 1057 -24.86 -6.02 -1.58
N VAL A 1058 -24.22 -7.15 -1.25
CA VAL A 1058 -24.79 -8.13 -0.30
C VAL A 1058 -24.70 -7.60 1.14
N TYR A 1059 -23.54 -7.13 1.60
CA TYR A 1059 -23.38 -6.61 2.98
C TYR A 1059 -24.16 -5.31 3.24
N ASP A 1060 -24.16 -4.35 2.30
CA ASP A 1060 -24.98 -3.12 2.36
C ASP A 1060 -26.49 -3.39 2.40
N GLY A 1061 -26.89 -4.63 2.08
CA GLY A 1061 -28.25 -5.14 2.22
C GLY A 1061 -28.54 -5.83 3.56
N LEU A 1062 -27.53 -6.29 4.31
CA LEU A 1062 -27.67 -6.94 5.63
C LEU A 1062 -27.85 -5.95 6.78
N GLU A 1063 -27.32 -4.72 6.63
CA GLU A 1063 -27.36 -3.69 7.66
C GLU A 1063 -28.67 -2.85 7.63
N LYS A 1064 -29.76 -3.43 7.09
CA LYS A 1064 -31.09 -2.82 6.88
C LYS A 1064 -32.23 -3.82 7.11
#